data_AF-A0A1A7WAW5-F1
#
_entry.id   AF-A0A1A7WAW5-F1
#
_cell.length_a   1.000
_cell.length_b   1.000
_cell.length_c   1.000
_cell.angle_alpha   90.00
_cell.angle_beta   90.00
_cell.angle_gamma   90.00
#
_symmetry.space_group_name_H-M   'P 1'
#
loop_
_entity.id
_entity.type
_entity.pdbx_description
1 polymer ?
#
loop_
_entity_poly.entity_id
_entity_poly.type
_entity_poly.pdbx_seq_one_letter_code
_entity_poly.pdbx_strand_id
1 'polypeptide(L)'
;MKAVSAAFTILTAFLSLDLLSARQSKSDLMDEDVQRREKGQNKKNQPHIIFILTDDQGFNDIGYHNPTIKTPTLDKLAAEGVILENYYVQPICTPSRSQLMTGRYQIHTGLQHSIIRPRQPSCLPSHMDTLPERLREAGYATHMVGKWHLGFYRRTCLPTRKGFDTFFGSLTGSVNYYSYGSCDGPTLCGYDLHDNENVAWGHEGKYSTILFTHRARKILENHNPTKRPLFLLLSLQAVHTPLQPPKSYIYPYRDMTNVARRKFAAMVSTVDEAVRNVTYALRKYGYYKNSVIIYSTDNGAQPFTGGSNWPLRGRKGTYWEGGVRGVAFVHSPLLKRRRRVSKALLHITDWFPTLVGLGGGNLSQSQGLDGFDVWPTISEGKESPRQEILHNIDPLFRSSTATISWDDTTTKKSSVTSKSKGAAFKIPKNVLKKKLNKKLTFKLKTTKKPRMFPHSAAKSKQSKTPPKMKLKPSPKPKAETKAHSQQQSQLHYRPHSKIHSSGSPSVSSTSYHKSKSKRTTSQNQNLSQFRQTQIKSKKLLKQLQSKSSQTDQYQNTSQTGTLQPKSGFKSSPVWDTSVQAAIRVGDWKLLTGDPGHGDWIPLQMLPSLPGGWWNLERSLSFDNNSLTHKKTVWLFNITGDPYERYDLADQRPDVVKQLLDRLAYYNQTTVPVYFPPDDPRADPRRHGGAWVPWANEDEEEKYQGVYKKGKSGKKKKKKQCRLCKLKSFFLKLNTGMMSNRI
;
A
#
# COMPACT_ATOMS: atom_id res chain seq x y z
N MET A 1 47.76 -70.54 -35.05
CA MET A 1 47.45 -69.10 -35.15
C MET A 1 45.95 -68.82 -34.97
N LYS A 2 45.36 -69.03 -33.78
CA LYS A 2 43.95 -68.64 -33.49
C LYS A 2 43.74 -67.93 -32.14
N ALA A 3 44.64 -68.08 -31.16
CA ALA A 3 44.54 -67.39 -29.87
C ALA A 3 44.95 -65.90 -29.90
N VAL A 4 45.94 -65.53 -30.72
CA VAL A 4 46.51 -64.16 -30.73
C VAL A 4 45.56 -63.12 -31.35
N SER A 5 44.74 -63.52 -32.33
CA SER A 5 43.83 -62.59 -33.01
C SER A 5 42.65 -62.14 -32.15
N ALA A 6 42.20 -62.96 -31.19
CA ALA A 6 41.08 -62.63 -30.32
C ALA A 6 41.46 -61.65 -29.20
N ALA A 7 42.69 -61.74 -28.69
CA ALA A 7 43.20 -60.82 -27.67
C ALA A 7 43.29 -59.37 -28.20
N PHE A 8 43.70 -59.20 -29.46
CA PHE A 8 43.87 -57.88 -30.07
C PHE A 8 42.54 -57.17 -30.32
N THR A 9 41.51 -57.87 -30.82
CA THR A 9 40.18 -57.29 -31.04
C THR A 9 39.50 -56.87 -29.76
N ILE A 10 39.63 -57.67 -28.68
CA ILE A 10 39.09 -57.32 -27.36
C ILE A 10 39.77 -56.06 -26.82
N LEU A 11 41.11 -55.95 -26.91
CA LEU A 11 41.84 -54.77 -26.42
C LEU A 11 41.45 -53.49 -27.19
N THR A 12 41.25 -53.57 -28.52
CA THR A 12 40.77 -52.43 -29.32
C THR A 12 39.32 -52.03 -29.02
N ALA A 13 38.46 -52.98 -28.62
CA ALA A 13 37.09 -52.70 -28.23
C ALA A 13 37.01 -51.96 -26.88
N PHE A 14 37.83 -52.36 -25.90
CA PHE A 14 37.89 -51.66 -24.61
C PHE A 14 38.47 -50.24 -24.75
N LEU A 15 39.59 -50.08 -25.46
CA LEU A 15 40.18 -48.75 -25.72
C LEU A 15 39.24 -47.81 -26.48
N SER A 16 38.37 -48.32 -27.36
CA SER A 16 37.38 -47.47 -28.06
C SER A 16 36.17 -47.12 -27.18
N LEU A 17 35.68 -48.03 -26.32
CA LEU A 17 34.66 -47.70 -25.33
C LEU A 17 35.13 -46.65 -24.31
N ASP A 18 36.37 -46.77 -23.80
CA ASP A 18 36.94 -45.80 -22.87
C ASP A 18 37.12 -44.41 -23.52
N LEU A 19 37.53 -44.35 -24.81
CA LEU A 19 37.58 -43.08 -25.54
C LEU A 19 36.20 -42.44 -25.77
N LEU A 20 35.16 -43.24 -26.02
CA LEU A 20 33.78 -42.74 -26.15
C LEU A 20 33.24 -42.25 -24.80
N SER A 21 33.41 -43.03 -23.74
CA SER A 21 32.99 -42.65 -22.37
C SER A 21 33.73 -41.39 -21.89
N ALA A 22 35.03 -41.27 -22.15
CA ALA A 22 35.81 -40.07 -21.84
C ALA A 22 35.41 -38.85 -22.69
N ARG A 23 34.95 -39.04 -23.94
CA ARG A 23 34.39 -37.96 -24.76
C ARG A 23 33.04 -37.49 -24.23
N GLN A 24 32.16 -38.42 -23.84
CA GLN A 24 30.84 -38.11 -23.31
C GLN A 24 30.93 -37.44 -21.92
N SER A 25 31.82 -37.93 -21.05
CA SER A 25 32.19 -37.24 -19.81
C SER A 25 32.73 -35.82 -20.05
N LYS A 26 33.54 -35.60 -21.10
CA LYS A 26 34.01 -34.25 -21.47
C LYS A 26 32.91 -33.35 -22.03
N SER A 27 31.96 -33.87 -22.81
CA SER A 27 30.83 -33.05 -23.27
C SER A 27 29.92 -32.65 -22.10
N ASP A 28 29.63 -33.58 -21.19
CA ASP A 28 28.75 -33.33 -20.05
C ASP A 28 29.39 -32.35 -19.06
N LEU A 29 30.71 -32.46 -18.82
CA LEU A 29 31.48 -31.49 -18.03
C LEU A 29 31.58 -30.11 -18.72
N MET A 30 31.66 -30.06 -20.06
CA MET A 30 31.65 -28.80 -20.79
C MET A 30 30.26 -28.14 -20.76
N ASP A 31 29.18 -28.92 -20.85
CA ASP A 31 27.81 -28.38 -20.80
C ASP A 31 27.44 -27.94 -19.36
N GLU A 32 27.87 -28.68 -18.32
CA GLU A 32 27.80 -28.20 -16.94
C GLU A 32 28.60 -26.89 -16.73
N ASP A 33 29.83 -26.80 -17.26
CA ASP A 33 30.66 -25.61 -17.05
C ASP A 33 30.18 -24.42 -17.89
N VAL A 34 29.56 -24.65 -19.06
CA VAL A 34 28.83 -23.62 -19.82
C VAL A 34 27.59 -23.16 -19.05
N GLN A 35 26.74 -24.07 -18.55
CA GLN A 35 25.59 -23.70 -17.72
C GLN A 35 25.99 -22.99 -16.40
N ARG A 36 27.12 -23.36 -15.79
CA ARG A 36 27.70 -22.66 -14.63
C ARG A 36 28.24 -21.29 -15.01
N ARG A 37 28.88 -21.13 -16.18
CA ARG A 37 29.35 -19.83 -16.70
C ARG A 37 28.18 -18.92 -17.08
N GLU A 38 27.10 -19.43 -17.67
CA GLU A 38 25.88 -18.66 -17.94
C GLU A 38 25.16 -18.25 -16.65
N LYS A 39 24.94 -19.18 -15.70
CA LYS A 39 24.40 -18.84 -14.36
C LYS A 39 25.31 -17.85 -13.61
N GLY A 40 26.63 -17.96 -13.77
CA GLY A 40 27.62 -17.06 -13.19
C GLY A 40 27.66 -15.68 -13.84
N GLN A 41 27.42 -15.57 -15.16
CA GLN A 41 27.28 -14.30 -15.86
C GLN A 41 25.94 -13.64 -15.56
N ASN A 42 24.82 -14.38 -15.50
CA ASN A 42 23.51 -13.81 -15.16
C ASN A 42 23.48 -13.18 -13.76
N LYS A 43 24.18 -13.79 -12.78
CA LYS A 43 24.32 -13.19 -11.43
C LYS A 43 25.02 -11.83 -11.40
N LYS A 44 25.83 -11.47 -12.42
CA LYS A 44 26.49 -10.14 -12.46
C LYS A 44 25.55 -8.99 -12.83
N ASN A 45 24.35 -9.27 -13.35
CA ASN A 45 23.41 -8.26 -13.87
C ASN A 45 22.11 -8.13 -13.05
N GLN A 46 21.99 -8.80 -11.90
CA GLN A 46 20.83 -8.66 -11.00
C GLN A 46 20.72 -7.20 -10.49
N PRO A 47 19.56 -6.53 -10.60
CA PRO A 47 19.40 -5.16 -10.13
C PRO A 47 19.19 -5.08 -8.63
N HIS A 48 19.61 -4.00 -7.98
CA HIS A 48 19.12 -3.66 -6.64
C HIS A 48 17.65 -3.24 -6.71
N ILE A 49 16.83 -3.71 -5.78
CA ILE A 49 15.38 -3.47 -5.75
C ILE A 49 15.07 -2.61 -4.53
N ILE A 50 14.58 -1.39 -4.76
CA ILE A 50 14.23 -0.44 -3.71
C ILE A 50 12.73 -0.19 -3.79
N PHE A 51 11.96 -0.85 -2.93
CA PHE A 51 10.51 -0.70 -2.87
C PHE A 51 10.15 0.28 -1.76
N ILE A 52 9.53 1.40 -2.12
CA ILE A 52 9.09 2.45 -1.19
C ILE A 52 7.57 2.39 -1.13
N LEU A 53 7.04 1.98 0.03
CA LEU A 53 5.60 1.86 0.27
C LEU A 53 5.17 2.95 1.26
N THR A 54 4.19 3.77 0.89
CA THR A 54 3.52 4.74 1.77
C THR A 54 2.18 4.22 2.27
N ASP A 55 1.68 4.84 3.32
CA ASP A 55 0.51 4.42 4.10
C ASP A 55 -0.55 5.53 4.02
N ASP A 56 -1.77 5.22 3.59
CA ASP A 56 -2.88 6.18 3.41
C ASP A 56 -2.64 7.36 2.45
N GLN A 57 -1.68 7.28 1.52
CA GLN A 57 -1.47 8.35 0.54
C GLN A 57 -2.47 8.24 -0.62
N GLY A 58 -3.34 9.24 -0.73
CA GLY A 58 -4.42 9.24 -1.71
C GLY A 58 -3.98 9.63 -3.12
N PHE A 59 -4.86 9.36 -4.07
CA PHE A 59 -4.64 9.67 -5.49
C PHE A 59 -4.28 11.14 -5.73
N ASN A 60 -4.80 12.06 -4.92
CA ASN A 60 -4.64 13.51 -5.06
C ASN A 60 -3.55 14.10 -4.13
N ASP A 61 -2.68 13.24 -3.61
CA ASP A 61 -1.70 13.53 -2.55
C ASP A 61 -0.25 13.47 -3.05
N ILE A 62 -0.06 13.77 -4.33
CA ILE A 62 1.25 13.86 -4.99
C ILE A 62 1.23 15.01 -6.01
N GLY A 63 2.36 15.70 -6.17
CA GLY A 63 2.48 16.98 -6.87
C GLY A 63 2.09 16.93 -8.35
N TYR A 64 2.40 15.81 -9.03
CA TYR A 64 1.99 15.61 -10.43
C TYR A 64 0.49 15.39 -10.64
N HIS A 65 -0.29 15.09 -9.59
CA HIS A 65 -1.76 15.16 -9.60
C HIS A 65 -2.29 16.47 -8.99
N ASN A 66 -1.56 17.02 -8.02
CA ASN A 66 -2.00 18.16 -7.23
C ASN A 66 -0.82 19.07 -6.85
N PRO A 67 -0.54 20.14 -7.61
CA PRO A 67 0.62 21.01 -7.36
C PRO A 67 0.51 21.82 -6.06
N THR A 68 -0.61 21.73 -5.31
CA THR A 68 -0.68 22.27 -3.94
C THR A 68 0.16 21.44 -2.96
N ILE A 69 0.31 20.13 -3.21
CA ILE A 69 1.16 19.21 -2.46
C ILE A 69 2.59 19.26 -3.01
N LYS A 70 3.58 19.40 -2.13
CA LYS A 70 4.98 19.66 -2.50
C LYS A 70 5.81 18.38 -2.41
N THR A 71 5.95 17.71 -3.55
CA THR A 71 6.72 16.47 -3.73
C THR A 71 7.70 16.54 -4.91
N PRO A 72 8.59 17.55 -4.97
CA PRO A 72 9.45 17.79 -6.13
C PRO A 72 10.40 16.64 -6.44
N THR A 73 10.77 15.81 -5.46
CA THR A 73 11.60 14.62 -5.67
C THR A 73 10.79 13.47 -6.27
N LEU A 74 9.61 13.20 -5.73
CA LEU A 74 8.72 12.17 -6.27
C LEU A 74 8.28 12.51 -7.69
N ASP A 75 7.87 13.77 -7.91
CA ASP A 75 7.44 14.28 -9.22
C ASP A 75 8.57 14.14 -10.25
N LYS A 76 9.82 14.43 -9.86
CA LYS A 76 10.99 14.27 -10.73
C LYS A 76 11.28 12.79 -11.03
N LEU A 77 11.24 11.91 -10.04
CA LEU A 77 11.49 10.47 -10.25
C LEU A 77 10.42 9.84 -11.15
N ALA A 78 9.15 10.21 -10.93
CA ALA A 78 8.00 9.86 -11.73
C ALA A 78 8.16 10.33 -13.20
N ALA A 79 8.44 11.63 -13.40
CA ALA A 79 8.62 12.22 -14.73
C ALA A 79 9.85 11.65 -15.48
N GLU A 80 10.91 11.26 -14.78
CA GLU A 80 12.08 10.58 -15.36
C GLU A 80 11.91 9.05 -15.53
N GLY A 81 10.80 8.49 -15.06
CA GLY A 81 10.51 7.06 -14.99
C GLY A 81 9.26 6.67 -15.79
N VAL A 82 8.39 5.86 -15.18
CA VAL A 82 7.09 5.44 -15.70
C VAL A 82 6.03 5.64 -14.61
N ILE A 83 5.05 6.51 -14.86
CA ILE A 83 3.88 6.70 -13.97
C ILE A 83 2.87 5.57 -14.24
N LEU A 84 2.28 4.99 -13.20
CA LEU A 84 1.33 3.88 -13.31
C LEU A 84 -0.09 4.38 -12.99
N GLU A 85 -0.86 4.73 -14.03
CA GLU A 85 -2.19 5.34 -13.86
C GLU A 85 -3.32 4.33 -13.67
N ASN A 86 -3.14 3.10 -14.15
CA ASN A 86 -4.14 2.02 -14.07
C ASN A 86 -3.64 0.91 -13.14
N TYR A 87 -3.11 1.33 -11.99
CA TYR A 87 -2.51 0.50 -10.96
C TYR A 87 -3.40 0.39 -9.72
N TYR A 88 -3.55 -0.83 -9.23
CA TYR A 88 -4.48 -1.16 -8.17
C TYR A 88 -3.80 -1.83 -6.97
N VAL A 89 -4.32 -1.48 -5.79
CA VAL A 89 -3.97 -1.98 -4.48
C VAL A 89 -5.26 -2.40 -3.76
N GLN A 90 -5.16 -2.96 -2.56
CA GLN A 90 -6.31 -3.24 -1.71
C GLN A 90 -6.76 -1.99 -0.94
N PRO A 91 -8.01 -1.92 -0.44
CA PRO A 91 -8.54 -0.70 0.16
C PRO A 91 -8.05 -0.42 1.59
N ILE A 92 -7.25 -1.31 2.18
CA ILE A 92 -6.72 -1.25 3.54
C ILE A 92 -5.37 -1.98 3.68
N CYS A 93 -4.59 -1.58 4.69
CA CYS A 93 -3.18 -1.91 4.85
C CYS A 93 -2.80 -3.40 4.82
N THR A 94 -3.33 -4.23 5.74
CA THR A 94 -2.93 -5.65 5.88
C THR A 94 -3.17 -6.44 4.60
N PRO A 95 -4.37 -6.38 3.98
CA PRO A 95 -4.59 -6.85 2.62
C PRO A 95 -3.48 -6.49 1.63
N SER A 96 -3.24 -5.20 1.34
CA SER A 96 -2.22 -4.79 0.35
C SER A 96 -0.83 -5.33 0.66
N ARG A 97 -0.43 -5.26 1.93
CA ARG A 97 0.88 -5.74 2.38
C ARG A 97 0.99 -7.26 2.24
N SER A 98 -0.09 -8.01 2.49
CA SER A 98 -0.10 -9.47 2.35
C SER A 98 0.00 -9.89 0.88
N GLN A 99 -0.69 -9.16 -0.01
CA GLN A 99 -0.67 -9.37 -1.45
C GLN A 99 0.68 -9.00 -2.07
N LEU A 100 1.32 -7.92 -1.60
CA LEU A 100 2.68 -7.54 -1.97
C LEU A 100 3.70 -8.61 -1.54
N MET A 101 3.54 -9.18 -0.34
CA MET A 101 4.47 -10.19 0.17
C MET A 101 4.28 -11.56 -0.48
N THR A 102 3.07 -11.96 -0.89
CA THR A 102 2.79 -13.34 -1.39
C THR A 102 2.47 -13.44 -2.87
N GLY A 103 2.14 -12.34 -3.55
CA GLY A 103 1.63 -12.37 -4.92
C GLY A 103 0.22 -12.96 -5.07
N ARG A 104 -0.55 -13.07 -3.98
CA ARG A 104 -1.86 -13.75 -3.92
C ARG A 104 -2.97 -12.85 -3.37
N TYR A 105 -4.20 -13.08 -3.80
CA TYR A 105 -5.40 -12.43 -3.27
C TYR A 105 -5.72 -12.89 -1.84
N GLN A 106 -6.40 -12.05 -1.03
CA GLN A 106 -6.75 -12.45 0.33
C GLN A 106 -7.69 -13.66 0.38
N ILE A 107 -8.43 -13.91 -0.71
CA ILE A 107 -9.27 -15.10 -0.84
C ILE A 107 -8.49 -16.42 -0.76
N HIS A 108 -7.17 -16.41 -0.95
CA HIS A 108 -6.32 -17.59 -0.73
C HIS A 108 -5.56 -17.53 0.60
N THR A 109 -5.33 -16.34 1.18
CA THR A 109 -4.60 -16.17 2.45
C THR A 109 -5.49 -16.24 3.70
N GLY A 110 -6.82 -16.10 3.55
CA GLY A 110 -7.76 -16.04 4.67
C GLY A 110 -7.89 -14.64 5.31
N LEU A 111 -7.25 -13.62 4.73
CA LEU A 111 -7.20 -12.24 5.24
C LEU A 111 -8.22 -11.31 4.55
N GLN A 112 -9.37 -11.85 4.08
CA GLN A 112 -10.36 -11.07 3.32
C GLN A 112 -11.00 -9.96 4.15
N HIS A 113 -11.19 -10.20 5.45
CA HIS A 113 -11.93 -9.30 6.34
C HIS A 113 -10.99 -8.43 7.17
N SER A 114 -11.15 -7.11 7.01
CA SER A 114 -10.48 -6.10 7.86
C SER A 114 -8.94 -6.20 7.84
N ILE A 115 -8.30 -5.82 8.95
CA ILE A 115 -6.85 -5.88 9.19
C ILE A 115 -6.53 -6.83 10.36
N ILE A 116 -5.26 -7.22 10.51
CA ILE A 116 -4.80 -7.92 11.71
C ILE A 116 -4.60 -6.89 12.83
N ARG A 117 -5.47 -6.92 13.86
CA ARG A 117 -5.35 -6.04 15.04
C ARG A 117 -4.26 -6.53 16.00
N PRO A 118 -3.67 -5.66 16.85
CA PRO A 118 -2.52 -6.00 17.69
C PRO A 118 -2.70 -7.22 18.60
N ARG A 119 -3.93 -7.49 19.07
CA ARG A 119 -4.24 -8.63 19.94
C ARG A 119 -4.74 -9.89 19.20
N GLN A 120 -4.88 -9.88 17.88
CA GLN A 120 -5.41 -11.05 17.18
C GLN A 120 -4.31 -12.09 16.95
N PRO A 121 -4.51 -13.37 17.30
CA PRO A 121 -3.58 -14.46 17.00
C PRO A 121 -3.69 -14.84 15.52
N SER A 122 -3.31 -13.91 14.65
CA SER A 122 -3.34 -14.03 13.20
C SER A 122 -2.08 -13.45 12.59
N CYS A 123 -1.56 -14.08 11.54
CA CYS A 123 -0.47 -13.56 10.74
C CYS A 123 -0.51 -14.17 9.32
N LEU A 124 0.41 -13.72 8.46
CA LEU A 124 0.56 -14.29 7.12
C LEU A 124 0.80 -15.82 7.20
N PRO A 125 0.00 -16.65 6.49
CA PRO A 125 0.10 -18.11 6.59
C PRO A 125 1.53 -18.64 6.45
N SER A 126 1.89 -19.65 7.25
CA SER A 126 3.24 -20.23 7.32
C SER A 126 3.64 -20.97 6.03
N HIS A 127 2.69 -21.64 5.38
CA HIS A 127 2.90 -22.43 4.16
C HIS A 127 3.01 -21.59 2.87
N MET A 128 2.99 -20.26 2.97
CA MET A 128 3.07 -19.36 1.82
C MET A 128 4.43 -18.70 1.73
N ASP A 129 5.07 -18.87 0.57
CA ASP A 129 6.28 -18.15 0.20
C ASP A 129 6.07 -16.64 0.27
N THR A 130 7.12 -15.94 0.67
CA THR A 130 7.20 -14.49 0.59
C THR A 130 8.22 -14.01 -0.43
N LEU A 131 7.96 -12.85 -1.02
CA LEU A 131 8.86 -12.14 -1.93
C LEU A 131 10.30 -12.04 -1.40
N PRO A 132 10.56 -11.60 -0.16
CA PRO A 132 11.92 -11.59 0.40
C PRO A 132 12.53 -12.99 0.57
N GLU A 133 11.77 -14.06 0.86
CA GLU A 133 12.33 -15.43 0.89
C GLU A 133 12.87 -15.82 -0.49
N ARG A 134 12.08 -15.62 -1.54
CA ARG A 134 12.48 -15.98 -2.91
C ARG A 134 13.55 -15.07 -3.50
N LEU A 135 13.60 -13.80 -3.10
CA LEU A 135 14.74 -12.93 -3.41
C LEU A 135 16.02 -13.34 -2.65
N ARG A 136 15.91 -13.74 -1.38
CA ARG A 136 17.05 -14.24 -0.59
C ARG A 136 17.62 -15.53 -1.17
N GLU A 137 16.77 -16.45 -1.61
CA GLU A 137 17.16 -17.66 -2.36
C GLU A 137 17.84 -17.32 -3.70
N ALA A 138 17.37 -16.28 -4.40
CA ALA A 138 18.04 -15.73 -5.59
C ALA A 138 19.37 -14.98 -5.29
N GLY A 139 19.76 -14.87 -4.01
CA GLY A 139 21.03 -14.31 -3.55
C GLY A 139 20.97 -12.89 -3.00
N TYR A 140 19.80 -12.24 -2.94
CA TYR A 140 19.66 -10.87 -2.46
C TYR A 140 19.92 -10.75 -0.95
N ALA A 141 20.56 -9.67 -0.53
CA ALA A 141 20.49 -9.20 0.86
C ALA A 141 19.14 -8.50 1.07
N THR A 142 18.34 -8.97 2.03
CA THR A 142 16.94 -8.54 2.18
C THR A 142 16.75 -7.72 3.44
N HIS A 143 16.28 -6.47 3.28
CA HIS A 143 16.13 -5.54 4.39
C HIS A 143 14.73 -4.92 4.38
N MET A 144 14.09 -4.89 5.55
CA MET A 144 12.84 -4.16 5.75
C MET A 144 13.03 -3.04 6.77
N VAL A 145 12.51 -1.86 6.44
CA VAL A 145 12.48 -0.71 7.36
C VAL A 145 11.08 -0.10 7.41
N GLY A 146 10.50 -0.02 8.60
CA GLY A 146 9.18 0.57 8.87
C GLY A 146 8.07 -0.44 9.18
N LYS A 147 6.83 -0.17 8.75
CA LYS A 147 5.60 -0.87 9.17
C LYS A 147 5.46 -2.26 8.55
N TRP A 148 5.35 -3.30 9.38
CA TRP A 148 5.06 -4.69 8.98
C TRP A 148 3.55 -4.93 8.78
N HIS A 149 2.78 -5.00 9.86
CA HIS A 149 1.33 -5.15 9.86
C HIS A 149 0.77 -6.43 9.19
N LEU A 150 1.55 -7.51 9.21
CA LEU A 150 1.16 -8.86 8.75
C LEU A 150 1.11 -9.90 9.89
N GLY A 151 0.90 -9.42 11.11
CA GLY A 151 0.81 -10.22 12.34
C GLY A 151 2.18 -10.54 12.95
N PHE A 152 2.17 -10.75 14.27
CA PHE A 152 3.39 -10.94 15.07
C PHE A 152 3.17 -11.82 16.31
N TYR A 153 2.01 -12.47 16.47
CA TYR A 153 1.65 -13.20 17.69
C TYR A 153 2.59 -14.37 18.04
N ARG A 154 3.21 -14.98 17.02
CA ARG A 154 4.29 -15.97 17.10
C ARG A 154 5.56 -15.42 16.46
N ARG A 155 6.74 -15.90 16.89
CA ARG A 155 8.03 -15.50 16.30
C ARG A 155 8.12 -15.79 14.81
N THR A 156 7.54 -16.90 14.34
CA THR A 156 7.44 -17.28 12.91
C THR A 156 6.66 -16.29 12.04
N CYS A 157 5.91 -15.36 12.65
CA CYS A 157 5.21 -14.28 11.95
C CYS A 157 6.07 -13.01 11.75
N LEU A 158 7.24 -12.90 12.41
CA LEU A 158 8.10 -11.72 12.35
C LEU A 158 8.77 -11.57 10.96
N PRO A 159 9.10 -10.34 10.52
CA PRO A 159 9.75 -10.10 9.23
C PRO A 159 11.05 -10.89 9.03
N THR A 160 11.82 -11.06 10.10
CA THR A 160 13.07 -11.87 10.16
C THR A 160 12.85 -13.36 9.89
N ARG A 161 11.66 -13.88 10.19
CA ARG A 161 11.22 -15.26 9.91
C ARG A 161 10.38 -15.36 8.64
N LYS A 162 10.21 -14.25 7.92
CA LYS A 162 9.51 -14.12 6.63
C LYS A 162 10.44 -13.50 5.58
N GLY A 163 11.68 -14.01 5.50
CA GLY A 163 12.64 -13.72 4.43
C GLY A 163 13.56 -12.53 4.58
N PHE A 164 13.34 -11.61 5.50
CA PHE A 164 14.23 -10.45 5.67
C PHE A 164 15.45 -10.77 6.53
N ASP A 165 16.66 -10.58 5.99
CA ASP A 165 17.92 -10.71 6.72
C ASP A 165 18.02 -9.67 7.87
N THR A 166 17.40 -8.49 7.72
CA THR A 166 17.27 -7.51 8.82
C THR A 166 15.93 -6.77 8.80
N PHE A 167 15.40 -6.45 9.99
CA PHE A 167 14.24 -5.59 10.18
C PHE A 167 14.55 -4.38 11.07
N PHE A 168 13.90 -3.24 10.83
CA PHE A 168 13.84 -2.14 11.79
C PHE A 168 12.54 -1.36 11.62
N GLY A 169 11.63 -1.40 12.60
CA GLY A 169 10.33 -0.74 12.46
C GLY A 169 9.25 -1.25 13.41
N SER A 170 7.99 -1.06 13.03
CA SER A 170 6.81 -1.35 13.85
C SER A 170 6.07 -2.59 13.33
N LEU A 171 5.60 -3.45 14.24
CA LEU A 171 4.87 -4.68 13.95
C LEU A 171 3.37 -4.44 13.76
N THR A 172 2.78 -3.48 14.47
CA THR A 172 1.35 -3.16 14.44
C THR A 172 0.95 -2.24 13.26
N GLY A 173 -0.34 -1.91 13.18
CA GLY A 173 -0.92 -1.12 12.10
C GLY A 173 -0.66 0.39 12.12
N SER A 174 -0.33 0.97 13.29
CA SER A 174 -0.05 2.40 13.43
C SER A 174 0.63 2.68 14.77
N VAL A 175 1.53 3.66 14.80
CA VAL A 175 2.25 4.09 16.02
C VAL A 175 2.24 5.61 16.16
N ASN A 176 2.56 6.13 17.34
CA ASN A 176 2.92 7.54 17.48
C ASN A 176 4.25 7.81 16.75
N TYR A 177 4.32 8.88 15.95
CA TYR A 177 5.51 9.17 15.13
C TYR A 177 6.78 9.52 15.91
N TYR A 178 6.67 9.80 17.21
CA TYR A 178 7.77 10.22 18.07
C TYR A 178 8.01 9.30 19.27
N SER A 179 6.95 8.70 19.83
CA SER A 179 7.07 7.79 20.99
C SER A 179 6.90 6.32 20.63
N TYR A 180 6.55 6.00 19.38
CA TYR A 180 6.27 4.64 18.87
C TYR A 180 5.22 3.85 19.67
N GLY A 181 4.43 4.52 20.51
CA GLY A 181 3.30 3.92 21.20
C GLY A 181 2.20 3.55 20.21
N SER A 182 1.78 2.30 20.22
CA SER A 182 0.61 1.76 19.52
C SER A 182 -0.48 1.43 20.54
N CYS A 183 -1.73 1.80 20.25
CA CYS A 183 -2.87 1.59 21.14
C CYS A 183 -3.98 0.81 20.43
N ASP A 184 -4.49 -0.24 21.08
CA ASP A 184 -5.69 -0.96 20.67
C ASP A 184 -6.85 -0.56 21.60
N GLY A 185 -7.65 0.40 21.15
CA GLY A 185 -8.66 1.05 21.99
C GLY A 185 -8.07 2.12 22.94
N PRO A 186 -8.88 2.63 23.88
CA PRO A 186 -8.52 3.81 24.68
C PRO A 186 -7.57 3.55 25.86
N THR A 187 -7.44 2.29 26.30
CA THR A 187 -6.76 1.92 27.56
C THR A 187 -5.58 0.98 27.40
N LEU A 188 -5.44 0.31 26.26
CA LEU A 188 -4.39 -0.67 26.02
C LEU A 188 -3.38 -0.15 25.01
N CYS A 189 -2.27 0.39 25.52
CA CYS A 189 -1.17 0.88 24.72
C CYS A 189 0.13 0.13 25.07
N GLY A 190 1.01 0.01 24.09
CA GLY A 190 2.34 -0.56 24.22
C GLY A 190 3.31 0.08 23.23
N TYR A 191 4.60 -0.02 23.51
CA TYR A 191 5.67 0.40 22.60
C TYR A 191 5.78 -0.55 21.41
N ASP A 192 5.98 -0.01 20.21
CA ASP A 192 6.08 -0.77 18.97
C ASP A 192 7.15 -0.17 18.03
N LEU A 193 8.41 -0.39 18.41
CA LEU A 193 9.58 -0.20 17.56
C LEU A 193 10.61 -1.29 17.87
N HIS A 194 11.15 -1.93 16.83
CA HIS A 194 12.02 -3.09 16.93
C HIS A 194 13.27 -2.94 16.05
N ASP A 195 14.38 -3.52 16.48
CA ASP A 195 15.56 -3.81 15.64
C ASP A 195 15.72 -5.34 15.62
N ASN A 196 15.45 -5.92 14.45
CA ASN A 196 15.19 -7.35 14.28
C ASN A 196 14.07 -7.85 15.21
N GLU A 197 14.36 -8.78 16.12
CA GLU A 197 13.37 -9.40 17.02
C GLU A 197 13.32 -8.73 18.40
N ASN A 198 14.21 -7.77 18.65
CA ASN A 198 14.32 -7.05 19.93
C ASN A 198 13.59 -5.71 19.89
N VAL A 199 13.05 -5.28 21.03
CA VAL A 199 12.45 -3.94 21.18
C VAL A 199 13.55 -2.87 21.18
N ALA A 200 13.39 -1.84 20.35
CA ALA A 200 14.39 -0.80 20.10
C ALA A 200 14.12 0.48 20.91
N TRP A 201 14.28 0.38 22.22
CA TRP A 201 14.16 1.51 23.17
C TRP A 201 15.19 2.64 22.90
N GLY A 202 14.93 3.85 23.41
CA GLY A 202 15.89 4.98 23.31
C GLY A 202 15.83 5.74 21.97
N HIS A 203 14.77 5.51 21.21
CA HIS A 203 14.50 6.18 19.94
C HIS A 203 13.49 7.33 20.05
N GLU A 204 12.94 7.57 21.24
CA GLU A 204 11.88 8.53 21.52
C GLU A 204 12.27 9.96 21.12
N GLY A 205 11.29 10.75 20.68
CA GLY A 205 11.50 12.13 20.22
C GLY A 205 12.11 12.26 18.82
N LYS A 206 12.60 11.17 18.22
CA LYS A 206 12.98 11.11 16.80
C LYS A 206 11.73 10.88 15.97
N TYR A 207 11.57 11.57 14.83
CA TYR A 207 10.40 11.39 13.95
C TYR A 207 10.56 10.13 13.10
N SER A 208 9.57 9.23 13.11
CA SER A 208 9.69 7.87 12.54
C SER A 208 10.14 7.86 11.07
N THR A 209 9.58 8.71 10.21
CA THR A 209 10.00 8.86 8.80
C THR A 209 11.49 9.20 8.66
N ILE A 210 12.02 10.10 9.50
CA ILE A 210 13.43 10.50 9.48
C ILE A 210 14.31 9.36 10.03
N LEU A 211 13.87 8.68 11.10
CA LEU A 211 14.58 7.54 11.67
C LEU A 211 14.68 6.36 10.68
N PHE A 212 13.58 6.00 10.03
CA PHE A 212 13.53 4.97 8.99
C PHE A 212 14.42 5.34 7.79
N THR A 213 14.37 6.59 7.34
CA THR A 213 15.27 7.11 6.29
C THR A 213 16.74 6.97 6.68
N HIS A 214 17.09 7.26 7.94
CA HIS A 214 18.46 7.12 8.44
C HIS A 214 18.91 5.65 8.48
N ARG A 215 18.06 4.72 8.94
CA ARG A 215 18.36 3.28 8.91
C ARG A 215 18.53 2.75 7.49
N ALA A 216 17.66 3.13 6.55
CA ALA A 216 17.78 2.80 5.14
C ALA A 216 19.11 3.29 4.53
N ARG A 217 19.53 4.52 4.85
CA ARG A 217 20.84 5.05 4.43
C ARG A 217 22.01 4.28 5.02
N LYS A 218 21.96 3.90 6.30
CA LYS A 218 23.01 3.11 6.96
C LYS A 218 23.15 1.70 6.36
N ILE A 219 22.03 1.09 5.94
CA ILE A 219 22.04 -0.18 5.19
C ILE A 219 22.79 -0.01 3.86
N LEU A 220 22.46 1.02 3.07
CA LEU A 220 23.14 1.30 1.79
C LEU A 220 24.62 1.67 1.94
N GLU A 221 24.99 2.33 3.04
CA GLU A 221 26.39 2.68 3.36
C GLU A 221 27.24 1.46 3.75
N ASN A 222 26.67 0.53 4.51
CA ASN A 222 27.38 -0.65 5.01
C ASN A 222 27.39 -1.84 4.03
N HIS A 223 26.41 -1.91 3.12
CA HIS A 223 26.34 -2.97 2.11
C HIS A 223 27.27 -2.66 0.93
N ASN A 224 27.79 -3.70 0.28
CA ASN A 224 28.65 -3.55 -0.90
C ASN A 224 27.87 -3.88 -2.19
N PRO A 225 27.58 -2.88 -3.05
CA PRO A 225 26.74 -3.08 -4.22
C PRO A 225 27.34 -4.02 -5.28
N THR A 226 28.67 -4.18 -5.34
CA THR A 226 29.32 -5.03 -6.36
C THR A 226 29.43 -6.49 -5.95
N LYS A 227 29.18 -6.83 -4.67
CA LYS A 227 29.31 -8.20 -4.15
C LYS A 227 27.99 -8.98 -4.09
N ARG A 228 26.87 -8.33 -3.77
CA ARG A 228 25.56 -8.98 -3.58
C ARG A 228 24.45 -7.98 -3.96
N PRO A 229 23.42 -8.39 -4.72
CA PRO A 229 22.26 -7.52 -4.94
C PRO A 229 21.49 -7.29 -3.63
N LEU A 230 20.66 -6.26 -3.59
CA LEU A 230 20.00 -5.80 -2.36
C LEU A 230 18.54 -5.54 -2.63
N PHE A 231 17.67 -6.04 -1.76
CA PHE A 231 16.25 -5.73 -1.71
C PHE A 231 15.98 -4.93 -0.43
N LEU A 232 15.52 -3.69 -0.59
CA LEU A 232 15.10 -2.82 0.50
C LEU A 232 13.61 -2.50 0.36
N LEU A 233 12.81 -3.01 1.29
CA LEU A 233 11.44 -2.57 1.51
C LEU A 233 11.43 -1.44 2.54
N LEU A 234 11.34 -0.20 2.06
CA LEU A 234 11.11 0.99 2.89
C LEU A 234 9.60 1.22 3.03
N SER A 235 9.02 0.56 4.01
CA SER A 235 7.58 0.56 4.33
C SER A 235 7.26 1.68 5.31
N LEU A 236 7.16 2.90 4.81
CA LEU A 236 6.92 4.07 5.66
C LEU A 236 5.54 4.00 6.31
N GLN A 237 5.47 4.38 7.58
CA GLN A 237 4.22 4.70 8.27
C GLN A 237 3.59 6.01 7.72
N ALA A 238 4.42 6.89 7.16
CA ALA A 238 3.93 8.11 6.53
C ALA A 238 3.07 7.75 5.30
N VAL A 239 1.86 8.28 5.19
CA VAL A 239 1.26 9.45 5.86
C VAL A 239 0.03 9.12 6.73
N HIS A 240 -0.06 7.88 7.22
CA HIS A 240 -1.12 7.41 8.10
C HIS A 240 -1.22 8.21 9.40
N THR A 241 -2.38 8.21 10.04
CA THR A 241 -2.57 8.81 11.38
C THR A 241 -1.68 8.17 12.45
N PRO A 242 -1.34 8.92 13.53
CA PRO A 242 -1.79 10.27 13.88
C PRO A 242 -1.07 11.41 13.12
N LEU A 243 -1.76 12.54 12.91
CA LEU A 243 -1.23 13.67 12.13
C LEU A 243 -0.21 14.51 12.91
N GLN A 244 1.05 14.10 12.85
CA GLN A 244 2.16 14.60 13.68
C GLN A 244 3.40 15.07 12.87
N PRO A 245 3.28 15.92 11.83
CA PRO A 245 4.47 16.42 11.10
C PRO A 245 5.39 17.25 11.99
N PRO A 246 6.71 17.25 11.74
CA PRO A 246 7.63 18.24 12.34
C PRO A 246 7.24 19.66 11.90
N LYS A 247 7.26 20.61 12.83
CA LYS A 247 6.71 21.97 12.65
C LYS A 247 7.23 22.71 11.40
N SER A 248 8.49 22.51 11.04
CA SER A 248 9.13 23.12 9.86
C SER A 248 8.41 22.81 8.54
N TYR A 249 7.88 21.59 8.39
CA TYR A 249 7.18 21.15 7.18
C TYR A 249 5.76 21.73 7.07
N ILE A 250 5.22 22.35 8.11
CA ILE A 250 3.89 22.97 8.10
C ILE A 250 3.91 24.34 7.41
N TYR A 251 5.03 25.08 7.52
CA TYR A 251 5.14 26.46 7.02
C TYR A 251 4.90 26.62 5.51
N PRO A 252 5.39 25.74 4.61
CA PRO A 252 5.06 25.77 3.17
C PRO A 252 3.55 25.63 2.86
N TYR A 253 2.78 25.11 3.81
CA TYR A 253 1.34 24.88 3.67
C TYR A 253 0.50 25.84 4.53
N ARG A 254 1.08 26.92 5.08
CA ARG A 254 0.40 27.82 6.02
C ARG A 254 -0.96 28.35 5.52
N ASP A 255 -1.09 28.59 4.22
CA ASP A 255 -2.29 29.13 3.56
C ASP A 255 -3.40 28.09 3.38
N MET A 256 -3.11 26.80 3.62
CA MET A 256 -4.07 25.70 3.58
C MET A 256 -4.94 25.70 4.84
N THR A 257 -6.18 26.17 4.71
CA THR A 257 -7.10 26.42 5.83
C THR A 257 -7.39 25.17 6.67
N ASN A 258 -7.72 24.05 6.02
CA ASN A 258 -7.99 22.76 6.68
C ASN A 258 -6.72 22.28 7.44
N VAL A 259 -6.81 22.23 8.77
CA VAL A 259 -5.70 21.85 9.67
C VAL A 259 -5.25 20.41 9.47
N ALA A 260 -6.18 19.48 9.24
CA ALA A 260 -5.84 18.08 8.98
C ALA A 260 -5.12 17.93 7.64
N ARG A 261 -5.68 18.51 6.56
CA ARG A 261 -5.08 18.54 5.22
C ARG A 261 -3.69 19.19 5.21
N ARG A 262 -3.52 20.29 5.94
CA ARG A 262 -2.23 21.00 6.12
C ARG A 262 -1.19 20.16 6.84
N LYS A 263 -1.58 19.45 7.90
CA LYS A 263 -0.67 18.52 8.60
C LYS A 263 -0.31 17.32 7.73
N PHE A 264 -1.30 16.75 7.04
CA PHE A 264 -1.12 15.62 6.13
C PHE A 264 -0.15 15.99 4.99
N ALA A 265 -0.35 17.13 4.31
CA ALA A 265 0.53 17.62 3.26
C ALA A 265 1.97 17.85 3.75
N ALA A 266 2.14 18.37 4.98
CA ALA A 266 3.45 18.48 5.63
C ALA A 266 4.10 17.10 5.84
N MET A 267 3.35 16.06 6.20
CA MET A 267 3.84 14.68 6.32
C MET A 267 4.23 14.11 4.95
N VAL A 268 3.47 14.38 3.88
CA VAL A 268 3.84 13.98 2.50
C VAL A 268 5.18 14.59 2.09
N SER A 269 5.45 15.86 2.44
CA SER A 269 6.77 16.47 2.18
C SER A 269 7.92 15.84 2.98
N THR A 270 7.65 15.21 4.14
CA THR A 270 8.68 14.39 4.81
C THR A 270 8.99 13.10 4.06
N VAL A 271 8.01 12.53 3.34
CA VAL A 271 8.22 11.39 2.43
C VAL A 271 9.04 11.81 1.22
N ASP A 272 8.75 12.95 0.60
CA ASP A 272 9.56 13.47 -0.51
C ASP A 272 11.04 13.61 -0.12
N GLU A 273 11.29 14.17 1.07
CA GLU A 273 12.64 14.27 1.62
C GLU A 273 13.26 12.90 1.96
N ALA A 274 12.47 11.95 2.49
CA ALA A 274 12.93 10.59 2.71
C ALA A 274 13.44 9.94 1.41
N VAL A 275 12.65 10.05 0.34
CA VAL A 275 13.01 9.53 -0.99
C VAL A 275 14.20 10.29 -1.58
N ARG A 276 14.31 11.62 -1.38
CA ARG A 276 15.48 12.41 -1.76
C ARG A 276 16.76 11.91 -1.09
N ASN A 277 16.68 11.64 0.21
CA ASN A 277 17.81 11.21 1.02
C ASN A 277 18.23 9.76 0.70
N VAL A 278 17.28 8.86 0.39
CA VAL A 278 17.57 7.50 -0.10
C VAL A 278 18.16 7.54 -1.51
N THR A 279 17.57 8.28 -2.46
CA THR A 279 18.09 8.37 -3.83
C THR A 279 19.44 9.06 -3.93
N TYR A 280 19.72 10.02 -3.04
CA TYR A 280 21.06 10.57 -2.86
C TYR A 280 22.06 9.50 -2.38
N ALA A 281 21.70 8.68 -1.37
CA ALA A 281 22.56 7.60 -0.91
C ALA A 281 22.81 6.55 -1.99
N LEU A 282 21.80 6.14 -2.76
CA LEU A 282 21.95 5.24 -3.91
C LEU A 282 22.96 5.78 -4.93
N ARG A 283 23.00 7.11 -5.16
CA ARG A 283 24.00 7.74 -6.04
C ARG A 283 25.38 7.78 -5.38
N LYS A 284 25.47 8.22 -4.13
CA LYS A 284 26.72 8.37 -3.36
C LYS A 284 27.49 7.05 -3.26
N TYR A 285 26.79 5.95 -2.95
CA TYR A 285 27.39 4.63 -2.74
C TYR A 285 27.32 3.73 -3.99
N GLY A 286 27.01 4.26 -5.18
CA GLY A 286 27.17 3.54 -6.46
C GLY A 286 25.99 2.67 -6.95
N TYR A 287 24.99 2.39 -6.11
CA TYR A 287 23.81 1.57 -6.45
C TYR A 287 22.98 2.09 -7.64
N TYR A 288 22.84 3.41 -7.77
CA TYR A 288 21.75 4.04 -8.53
C TYR A 288 21.70 3.62 -10.01
N LYS A 289 22.85 3.35 -10.66
CA LYS A 289 22.90 2.92 -12.07
C LYS A 289 22.22 1.56 -12.30
N ASN A 290 22.29 0.66 -11.32
CA ASN A 290 21.73 -0.69 -11.37
C ASN A 290 20.61 -0.88 -10.33
N SER A 291 19.77 0.15 -10.12
CA SER A 291 18.66 0.10 -9.16
C SER A 291 17.31 0.22 -9.87
N VAL A 292 16.34 -0.63 -9.51
CA VAL A 292 14.92 -0.43 -9.78
C VAL A 292 14.28 0.16 -8.52
N ILE A 293 13.77 1.38 -8.64
CA ILE A 293 13.08 2.09 -7.55
C ILE A 293 11.59 2.06 -7.86
N ILE A 294 10.81 1.43 -6.98
CA ILE A 294 9.36 1.37 -7.06
C ILE A 294 8.80 2.26 -5.96
N TYR A 295 7.82 3.08 -6.29
CA TYR A 295 7.04 3.85 -5.34
C TYR A 295 5.57 3.46 -5.44
N SER A 296 4.93 3.18 -4.31
CA SER A 296 3.51 2.81 -4.22
C SER A 296 2.91 3.32 -2.91
N THR A 297 1.63 3.68 -2.90
CA THR A 297 0.82 3.65 -1.66
C THR A 297 0.36 2.21 -1.36
N ASP A 298 -0.07 1.92 -0.13
CA ASP A 298 -0.73 0.65 0.21
C ASP A 298 -2.26 0.70 0.05
N ASN A 299 -2.91 1.85 0.21
CA ASN A 299 -4.33 2.03 -0.08
C ASN A 299 -4.64 3.50 -0.42
N GLY A 300 -5.83 3.75 -0.96
CA GLY A 300 -6.35 5.12 -1.12
C GLY A 300 -6.44 5.87 0.22
N ALA A 301 -6.50 7.21 0.16
CA ALA A 301 -6.49 8.06 1.35
C ALA A 301 -7.72 7.90 2.25
N GLN A 302 -7.55 8.31 3.51
CA GLN A 302 -8.63 8.64 4.44
C GLN A 302 -8.84 10.17 4.50
N PRO A 303 -9.88 10.74 3.86
CA PRO A 303 -10.08 12.19 3.83
C PRO A 303 -10.42 12.83 5.18
N PHE A 304 -11.08 12.08 6.08
CA PHE A 304 -11.33 12.55 7.45
C PHE A 304 -10.04 12.79 8.26
N THR A 305 -8.91 12.28 7.78
CA THR A 305 -7.58 12.50 8.35
C THR A 305 -6.67 13.26 7.39
N GLY A 306 -7.25 14.06 6.49
CA GLY A 306 -6.53 15.02 5.65
C GLY A 306 -5.96 14.48 4.33
N GLY A 307 -6.12 13.20 4.00
CA GLY A 307 -5.78 12.69 2.66
C GLY A 307 -6.81 13.10 1.59
N SER A 308 -6.58 12.82 0.32
CA SER A 308 -7.54 13.10 -0.75
C SER A 308 -7.39 12.14 -1.94
N ASN A 309 -8.52 11.62 -2.42
CA ASN A 309 -8.58 10.77 -3.62
C ASN A 309 -9.22 11.48 -4.82
N TRP A 310 -9.63 12.74 -4.66
CA TRP A 310 -10.31 13.50 -5.71
C TRP A 310 -9.51 13.53 -7.02
N PRO A 311 -10.11 13.30 -8.20
CA PRO A 311 -11.54 13.19 -8.47
C PRO A 311 -12.13 11.76 -8.36
N LEU A 312 -11.40 10.77 -7.84
CA LEU A 312 -11.91 9.41 -7.64
C LEU A 312 -13.01 9.37 -6.56
N ARG A 313 -13.91 8.38 -6.67
CA ARG A 313 -15.00 8.11 -5.74
C ARG A 313 -14.53 7.36 -4.49
N GLY A 314 -15.07 7.67 -3.32
CA GLY A 314 -14.79 6.93 -2.09
C GLY A 314 -13.38 7.13 -1.50
N ARG A 315 -12.96 6.18 -0.66
CA ARG A 315 -11.81 6.32 0.25
C ARG A 315 -11.27 5.00 0.78
N LYS A 316 -10.23 5.05 1.64
CA LYS A 316 -9.77 3.94 2.48
C LYS A 316 -10.94 3.15 3.07
N GLY A 317 -10.87 1.83 2.94
CA GLY A 317 -11.88 0.87 3.39
C GLY A 317 -13.10 0.72 2.48
N THR A 318 -13.04 1.20 1.22
CA THR A 318 -14.14 1.11 0.26
C THR A 318 -13.65 0.57 -1.08
N TYR A 319 -14.50 -0.12 -1.84
CA TYR A 319 -14.11 -0.79 -3.09
C TYR A 319 -14.23 0.12 -4.32
N TRP A 320 -14.69 1.37 -4.14
CA TRP A 320 -14.63 2.46 -5.10
C TRP A 320 -13.18 2.78 -5.51
N GLU A 321 -12.98 3.40 -6.67
CA GLU A 321 -11.64 3.70 -7.23
C GLU A 321 -10.75 4.47 -6.23
N GLY A 322 -11.30 5.40 -5.46
CA GLY A 322 -10.57 6.16 -4.44
C GLY A 322 -10.17 5.36 -3.20
N GLY A 323 -10.58 4.09 -3.09
CA GLY A 323 -10.03 3.14 -2.11
C GLY A 323 -8.94 2.24 -2.68
N VAL A 324 -9.09 1.79 -3.94
CA VAL A 324 -8.28 0.71 -4.54
C VAL A 324 -7.30 1.15 -5.64
N ARG A 325 -7.47 2.31 -6.27
CA ARG A 325 -6.57 2.81 -7.31
C ARG A 325 -5.44 3.61 -6.68
N GLY A 326 -4.24 3.06 -6.71
CA GLY A 326 -3.09 3.56 -5.96
C GLY A 326 -2.23 4.56 -6.72
N VAL A 327 -1.60 5.50 -6.01
CA VAL A 327 -0.47 6.27 -6.54
C VAL A 327 0.74 5.34 -6.67
N ALA A 328 1.29 5.21 -7.88
CA ALA A 328 2.55 4.49 -8.08
C ALA A 328 3.36 4.98 -9.30
N PHE A 329 4.68 4.79 -9.22
CA PHE A 329 5.59 4.96 -10.35
C PHE A 329 6.81 4.03 -10.21
N VAL A 330 7.47 3.75 -11.33
CA VAL A 330 8.77 3.07 -11.37
C VAL A 330 9.83 3.98 -11.95
N HIS A 331 10.96 4.08 -11.26
CA HIS A 331 12.13 4.82 -11.70
C HIS A 331 13.36 3.92 -11.73
N SER A 332 13.96 3.74 -12.91
CA SER A 332 15.24 3.05 -13.06
C SER A 332 15.98 3.54 -14.31
N PRO A 333 17.32 3.60 -14.28
CA PRO A 333 18.12 3.67 -15.50
C PRO A 333 17.96 2.46 -16.42
N LEU A 334 17.48 1.32 -15.91
CA LEU A 334 17.29 0.05 -16.63
C LEU A 334 15.97 -0.03 -17.43
N LEU A 335 15.11 0.99 -17.31
CA LEU A 335 13.87 1.10 -18.10
C LEU A 335 14.20 1.38 -19.57
N LYS A 336 13.74 0.53 -20.49
CA LYS A 336 13.96 0.70 -21.94
C LYS A 336 13.20 1.92 -22.50
N ARG A 337 11.99 2.20 -22.00
CA ARG A 337 11.16 3.36 -22.38
C ARG A 337 10.75 4.17 -21.14
N ARG A 338 11.45 5.28 -20.95
CA ARG A 338 11.29 6.23 -19.83
C ARG A 338 10.44 7.44 -20.23
N ARG A 339 10.11 8.28 -19.24
CA ARG A 339 9.37 9.55 -19.39
C ARG A 339 7.99 9.35 -20.01
N ARG A 340 7.24 8.39 -19.49
CA ARG A 340 5.90 8.06 -19.99
C ARG A 340 4.90 7.80 -18.87
N VAL A 341 3.63 7.92 -19.22
CA VAL A 341 2.50 7.43 -18.42
C VAL A 341 2.09 6.05 -18.94
N SER A 342 1.84 5.10 -18.05
CA SER A 342 1.34 3.76 -18.38
C SER A 342 -0.11 3.63 -17.94
N LYS A 343 -1.00 3.29 -18.89
CA LYS A 343 -2.41 2.97 -18.64
C LYS A 343 -2.69 1.45 -18.69
N ALA A 344 -1.65 0.63 -18.82
CA ALA A 344 -1.74 -0.82 -18.73
C ALA A 344 -2.25 -1.24 -17.34
N LEU A 345 -3.11 -2.26 -17.26
CA LEU A 345 -3.73 -2.73 -16.03
C LEU A 345 -2.71 -3.49 -15.16
N LEU A 346 -2.40 -2.95 -13.97
CA LEU A 346 -1.46 -3.56 -13.02
C LEU A 346 -2.09 -3.66 -11.62
N HIS A 347 -1.62 -4.62 -10.82
CA HIS A 347 -2.07 -4.84 -9.44
C HIS A 347 -0.86 -5.09 -8.50
N ILE A 348 -1.03 -4.83 -7.20
CA ILE A 348 0.04 -5.01 -6.21
C ILE A 348 0.60 -6.45 -6.11
N THR A 349 -0.19 -7.46 -6.51
CA THR A 349 0.29 -8.86 -6.61
C THR A 349 1.32 -9.07 -7.70
N ASP A 350 1.31 -8.26 -8.76
CA ASP A 350 2.24 -8.40 -9.89
C ASP A 350 3.69 -8.17 -9.47
N TRP A 351 3.92 -7.41 -8.39
CA TRP A 351 5.25 -7.17 -7.85
C TRP A 351 5.96 -8.45 -7.39
N PHE A 352 5.26 -9.47 -6.90
CA PHE A 352 5.92 -10.71 -6.49
C PHE A 352 6.63 -11.38 -7.68
N PRO A 353 5.93 -11.83 -8.75
CA PRO A 353 6.60 -12.49 -9.87
C PRO A 353 7.50 -11.54 -10.65
N THR A 354 7.14 -10.26 -10.79
CA THR A 354 7.97 -9.24 -11.47
C THR A 354 9.33 -9.09 -10.78
N LEU A 355 9.35 -8.97 -9.45
CA LEU A 355 10.60 -8.72 -8.72
C LEU A 355 11.43 -10.00 -8.54
N VAL A 356 10.80 -11.16 -8.33
CA VAL A 356 11.51 -12.45 -8.32
C VAL A 356 12.11 -12.75 -9.70
N GLY A 357 11.37 -12.50 -10.80
CA GLY A 357 11.86 -12.65 -12.17
C GLY A 357 13.02 -11.71 -12.49
N LEU A 358 12.89 -10.42 -12.14
CA LEU A 358 14.01 -9.45 -12.22
C LEU A 358 15.24 -9.86 -11.40
N GLY A 359 15.00 -10.50 -10.24
CA GLY A 359 16.05 -11.06 -9.41
C GLY A 359 16.64 -12.37 -9.92
N GLY A 360 16.18 -12.91 -11.07
CA GLY A 360 16.63 -14.21 -11.57
C GLY A 360 16.24 -15.40 -10.70
N GLY A 361 15.22 -15.24 -9.83
CA GLY A 361 14.65 -16.31 -9.01
C GLY A 361 13.68 -17.19 -9.79
N ASN A 362 13.44 -18.40 -9.29
CA ASN A 362 12.61 -19.39 -9.96
C ASN A 362 11.12 -19.29 -9.55
N LEU A 363 10.28 -18.77 -10.43
CA LEU A 363 8.83 -18.65 -10.20
C LEU A 363 8.11 -20.00 -10.08
N SER A 364 8.61 -21.07 -10.70
CA SER A 364 7.98 -22.40 -10.68
C SER A 364 7.91 -23.01 -9.28
N GLN A 365 8.73 -22.51 -8.34
CA GLN A 365 8.68 -22.90 -6.93
C GLN A 365 7.52 -22.25 -6.16
N SER A 366 6.83 -21.23 -6.69
CA SER A 366 5.66 -20.58 -6.07
C SER A 366 4.38 -20.87 -6.84
N GLN A 367 3.69 -21.94 -6.46
CA GLN A 367 2.45 -22.38 -7.13
C GLN A 367 1.24 -21.54 -6.72
N GLY A 368 0.40 -21.13 -7.68
CA GLY A 368 -0.86 -20.43 -7.42
C GLY A 368 -0.73 -18.95 -7.07
N LEU A 369 0.20 -18.24 -7.72
CA LEU A 369 0.25 -16.78 -7.70
C LEU A 369 -0.94 -16.19 -8.50
N ASP A 370 -1.48 -15.07 -8.02
CA ASP A 370 -2.48 -14.25 -8.74
C ASP A 370 -1.83 -13.06 -9.47
N GLY A 371 -0.53 -12.83 -9.25
CA GLY A 371 0.29 -11.83 -9.94
C GLY A 371 0.86 -12.33 -11.27
N PHE A 372 1.22 -11.40 -12.14
CA PHE A 372 1.95 -11.64 -13.39
C PHE A 372 3.27 -10.87 -13.41
N ASP A 373 4.28 -11.35 -14.15
CA ASP A 373 5.44 -10.51 -14.46
C ASP A 373 5.03 -9.38 -15.42
N VAL A 374 5.06 -8.15 -14.92
CA VAL A 374 4.73 -6.93 -15.67
C VAL A 374 5.97 -6.09 -15.98
N TRP A 375 7.20 -6.59 -15.78
CA TRP A 375 8.39 -5.85 -16.17
C TRP A 375 8.43 -5.48 -17.66
N PRO A 376 8.04 -6.35 -18.63
CA PRO A 376 7.96 -5.96 -20.03
C PRO A 376 6.93 -4.84 -20.26
N THR A 377 5.78 -4.91 -19.59
CA THR A 377 4.72 -3.90 -19.62
C THR A 377 5.19 -2.54 -19.08
N ILE A 378 6.00 -2.53 -18.01
CA ILE A 378 6.56 -1.32 -17.40
C ILE A 378 7.76 -0.79 -18.20
N SER A 379 8.75 -1.62 -18.50
CA SER A 379 10.02 -1.22 -19.12
C SER A 379 9.91 -0.95 -20.62
N GLU A 380 9.15 -1.76 -21.36
CA GLU A 380 9.05 -1.68 -22.83
C GLU A 380 7.74 -1.06 -23.32
N GLY A 381 6.74 -0.92 -22.43
CA GLY A 381 5.41 -0.46 -22.81
C GLY A 381 4.67 -1.48 -23.69
N LYS A 382 4.98 -2.77 -23.52
CA LYS A 382 4.14 -3.87 -24.02
C LYS A 382 2.77 -3.86 -23.33
N GLU A 383 1.81 -4.60 -23.87
CA GLU A 383 0.51 -4.80 -23.23
C GLU A 383 0.65 -5.48 -21.86
N SER A 384 -0.38 -5.39 -21.02
CA SER A 384 -0.38 -6.11 -19.74
C SER A 384 -0.78 -7.57 -19.96
N PRO A 385 -0.07 -8.55 -19.37
CA PRO A 385 -0.60 -9.91 -19.25
C PRO A 385 -1.87 -9.96 -18.40
N ARG A 386 -2.07 -8.98 -17.50
CA ARG A 386 -3.23 -8.87 -16.64
C ARG A 386 -4.43 -8.28 -17.39
N GLN A 387 -5.50 -9.07 -17.47
CA GLN A 387 -6.80 -8.67 -18.04
C GLN A 387 -7.92 -8.57 -16.97
N GLU A 388 -7.69 -9.11 -15.78
CA GLU A 388 -8.66 -9.20 -14.69
C GLU A 388 -8.01 -8.90 -13.33
N ILE A 389 -8.77 -8.31 -12.41
CA ILE A 389 -8.43 -8.11 -11.00
C ILE A 389 -9.66 -8.47 -10.16
N LEU A 390 -9.54 -9.46 -9.29
CA LEU A 390 -10.42 -9.52 -8.12
C LEU A 390 -9.95 -8.47 -7.12
N HIS A 391 -10.80 -7.52 -6.73
CA HIS A 391 -10.46 -6.63 -5.63
C HIS A 391 -10.51 -7.42 -4.32
N ASN A 392 -11.69 -7.86 -3.90
CA ASN A 392 -11.86 -8.74 -2.74
C ASN A 392 -13.25 -9.40 -2.73
N ILE A 393 -13.44 -10.39 -1.86
CA ILE A 393 -14.73 -10.97 -1.47
C ILE A 393 -14.79 -11.05 0.06
N ASP A 394 -15.57 -10.20 0.71
CA ASP A 394 -15.76 -10.18 2.16
C ASP A 394 -17.20 -10.55 2.57
N PRO A 395 -17.45 -11.81 2.97
CA PRO A 395 -18.77 -12.25 3.45
C PRO A 395 -19.07 -11.84 4.91
N LEU A 396 -18.11 -11.24 5.62
CA LEU A 396 -18.29 -10.76 7.00
C LEU A 396 -18.57 -9.25 7.07
N PHE A 397 -18.36 -8.51 5.98
CA PHE A 397 -18.68 -7.08 5.93
C PHE A 397 -20.16 -6.84 6.19
N ARG A 398 -20.46 -5.99 7.17
CA ARG A 398 -21.82 -5.54 7.49
C ARG A 398 -21.85 -4.02 7.52
N SER A 399 -22.83 -3.44 6.84
CA SER A 399 -23.07 -2.01 6.83
C SER A 399 -23.26 -1.47 8.25
N SER A 400 -22.63 -0.33 8.56
CA SER A 400 -22.71 0.33 9.88
C SER A 400 -24.11 0.85 10.23
N THR A 401 -25.07 0.76 9.31
CA THR A 401 -26.50 0.98 9.57
C THR A 401 -27.11 -0.03 10.56
N ALA A 402 -26.43 -1.13 10.87
CA ALA A 402 -26.83 -2.07 11.93
C ALA A 402 -26.32 -1.71 13.34
N THR A 403 -25.55 -0.63 13.51
CA THR A 403 -24.89 -0.28 14.78
C THR A 403 -25.41 1.02 15.41
N ILE A 404 -26.59 1.49 15.01
CA ILE A 404 -27.33 2.58 15.68
C ILE A 404 -28.53 1.97 16.44
N SER A 405 -28.22 1.18 17.46
CA SER A 405 -29.14 0.85 18.56
C SER A 405 -28.35 0.88 19.87
N TRP A 406 -28.20 2.09 20.42
CA TRP A 406 -27.77 2.28 21.80
C TRP A 406 -28.99 2.08 22.71
N ASP A 407 -29.25 0.85 23.13
CA ASP A 407 -30.25 0.57 24.18
C ASP A 407 -29.57 0.35 25.54
N ASP A 408 -29.35 1.50 26.18
CA ASP A 408 -29.62 1.75 27.59
C ASP A 408 -30.07 0.56 28.46
N THR A 409 -29.15 -0.06 29.23
CA THR A 409 -29.49 -0.97 30.33
C THR A 409 -28.44 -1.03 31.46
N THR A 410 -28.04 0.12 32.05
CA THR A 410 -27.38 0.12 33.39
C THR A 410 -27.75 1.31 34.27
N THR A 411 -29.02 1.42 34.67
CA THR A 411 -29.42 2.16 35.88
C THR A 411 -30.32 1.31 36.80
N LYS A 412 -29.82 0.14 37.22
CA LYS A 412 -30.33 -0.52 38.44
C LYS A 412 -29.35 -0.31 39.59
N LYS A 413 -29.80 0.48 40.57
CA LYS A 413 -29.16 0.63 41.88
C LYS A 413 -29.11 -0.75 42.56
N SER A 414 -27.94 -1.36 42.66
CA SER A 414 -27.69 -2.43 43.62
C SER A 414 -27.38 -1.80 44.98
N SER A 415 -28.32 -1.95 45.91
CA SER A 415 -28.13 -1.58 47.31
C SER A 415 -27.04 -2.45 47.94
N VAL A 416 -25.88 -1.88 48.23
CA VAL A 416 -24.89 -2.48 49.14
C VAL A 416 -24.74 -1.57 50.34
N THR A 417 -25.24 -2.05 51.48
CA THR A 417 -25.11 -1.41 52.79
C THR A 417 -23.70 -1.63 53.34
N SER A 418 -22.87 -0.59 53.35
CA SER A 418 -21.65 -0.56 54.17
C SER A 418 -21.83 0.42 55.34
N LYS A 419 -21.89 -0.13 56.57
CA LYS A 419 -21.85 0.67 57.80
C LYS A 419 -20.41 1.09 58.07
N SER A 420 -20.12 2.39 58.09
CA SER A 420 -18.98 2.94 58.83
C SER A 420 -19.36 4.29 59.45
N LYS A 421 -18.86 4.53 60.66
CA LYS A 421 -19.36 5.56 61.58
C LYS A 421 -18.75 6.93 61.28
N GLY A 422 -19.50 7.97 61.68
CA GLY A 422 -19.30 9.34 61.23
C GLY A 422 -18.15 10.14 61.83
N ALA A 423 -18.01 11.34 61.25
CA ALA A 423 -17.52 12.55 61.90
C ALA A 423 -18.19 13.74 61.20
N ALA A 424 -18.79 14.66 61.96
CA ALA A 424 -19.50 15.81 61.43
C ALA A 424 -18.62 17.06 61.47
N PHE A 425 -18.61 17.87 60.40
CA PHE A 425 -18.17 19.27 60.48
C PHE A 425 -19.05 20.20 59.62
N LYS A 426 -19.03 21.49 59.99
CA LYS A 426 -20.19 22.40 59.88
C LYS A 426 -20.29 23.14 58.54
N ILE A 427 -21.55 23.43 58.17
CA ILE A 427 -21.93 24.45 57.17
C ILE A 427 -21.92 25.84 57.83
N PRO A 428 -21.55 26.91 57.10
CA PRO A 428 -22.32 28.16 57.16
C PRO A 428 -23.03 28.47 55.83
N LYS A 429 -24.32 28.82 55.91
CA LYS A 429 -25.09 29.42 54.82
C LYS A 429 -24.86 30.94 54.82
N ASN A 430 -25.11 31.59 53.67
CA ASN A 430 -25.72 32.93 53.46
C ASN A 430 -25.11 33.62 52.21
N VAL A 431 -25.80 34.43 51.38
CA VAL A 431 -27.23 34.87 51.35
C VAL A 431 -27.61 35.43 49.96
N LEU A 432 -28.92 35.42 49.63
CA LEU A 432 -29.70 36.12 48.56
C LEU A 432 -29.06 36.44 47.18
N LYS A 433 -29.64 35.96 46.06
CA LYS A 433 -30.84 36.46 45.33
C LYS A 433 -30.75 37.89 44.76
N LYS A 434 -30.70 38.00 43.41
CA LYS A 434 -31.78 38.62 42.59
C LYS A 434 -31.66 38.27 41.09
N LYS A 435 -32.74 37.73 40.52
CA LYS A 435 -33.05 37.79 39.07
C LYS A 435 -33.85 39.08 38.80
N LEU A 436 -33.80 39.66 37.59
CA LEU A 436 -34.91 39.55 36.61
C LEU A 436 -34.66 40.30 35.26
N ASN A 437 -34.90 39.56 34.16
CA ASN A 437 -35.35 39.90 32.79
C ASN A 437 -35.54 41.35 32.28
N LYS A 438 -35.11 41.60 31.04
CA LYS A 438 -35.91 41.81 29.78
C LYS A 438 -34.94 42.15 28.61
N LYS A 439 -34.89 41.49 27.43
CA LYS A 439 -35.79 41.49 26.23
C LYS A 439 -36.22 42.91 25.78
N LEU A 440 -36.17 43.36 24.50
CA LEU A 440 -35.76 42.78 23.20
C LEU A 440 -35.69 43.92 22.10
N THR A 441 -34.99 43.66 20.97
CA THR A 441 -35.23 44.15 19.57
C THR A 441 -35.07 45.61 19.04
N PHE A 442 -34.20 45.76 18.01
CA PHE A 442 -34.34 46.50 16.70
C PHE A 442 -34.42 48.07 16.71
N LYS A 443 -33.99 48.87 15.69
CA LYS A 443 -33.47 48.66 14.30
C LYS A 443 -32.56 49.84 13.82
N LEU A 444 -31.97 49.70 12.61
CA LEU A 444 -30.99 50.58 11.90
C LEU A 444 -31.39 52.06 11.61
N LYS A 445 -30.36 52.92 11.43
CA LYS A 445 -30.11 53.66 10.15
C LYS A 445 -28.64 54.11 9.98
N THR A 446 -28.28 54.51 8.75
CA THR A 446 -26.91 54.52 8.15
C THR A 446 -26.42 55.91 7.72
N THR A 447 -25.09 56.15 7.65
CA THR A 447 -24.49 57.04 6.60
C THR A 447 -22.97 56.86 6.35
N LYS A 448 -22.64 56.56 5.08
CA LYS A 448 -21.48 57.01 4.25
C LYS A 448 -20.02 56.70 4.68
N LYS A 449 -19.10 56.96 3.73
CA LYS A 449 -17.80 56.27 3.46
C LYS A 449 -16.66 57.31 3.24
N PRO A 450 -15.42 56.99 2.79
CA PRO A 450 -14.18 57.33 3.49
C PRO A 450 -13.30 58.39 2.78
N ARG A 451 -12.11 58.71 3.32
CA ARG A 451 -11.04 59.42 2.59
C ARG A 451 -9.61 59.02 2.99
N MET A 452 -8.67 59.22 2.07
CA MET A 452 -7.23 58.90 2.15
C MET A 452 -6.38 60.17 2.03
N PHE A 453 -5.19 60.16 2.65
CA PHE A 453 -3.90 60.88 2.38
C PHE A 453 -3.87 62.31 1.79
N PRO A 454 -2.83 63.10 2.14
CA PRO A 454 -1.75 63.30 1.17
C PRO A 454 -0.31 63.35 1.75
N HIS A 455 0.68 63.41 0.84
CA HIS A 455 2.11 63.64 1.09
C HIS A 455 2.50 65.13 1.09
N SER A 456 3.61 65.48 1.74
CA SER A 456 4.56 66.52 1.26
C SER A 456 5.97 66.32 1.88
N ALA A 457 7.01 66.91 1.28
CA ALA A 457 8.41 66.74 1.69
C ALA A 457 9.25 68.00 1.44
N ALA A 458 10.27 68.28 2.28
CA ALA A 458 11.48 69.08 1.92
C ALA A 458 12.57 69.09 3.03
N LYS A 459 13.85 68.89 2.63
CA LYS A 459 15.12 69.63 2.94
C LYS A 459 15.37 70.23 4.37
N SER A 460 16.59 70.37 4.94
CA SER A 460 17.99 69.92 4.68
C SER A 460 18.95 70.49 5.78
N LYS A 461 20.22 70.03 5.86
CA LYS A 461 21.38 70.55 6.67
C LYS A 461 21.41 70.21 8.19
N GLN A 462 22.54 70.16 8.93
CA GLN A 462 23.95 69.74 8.68
C GLN A 462 24.77 69.76 10.02
N SER A 463 25.80 68.89 10.21
CA SER A 463 26.86 68.97 11.28
C SER A 463 26.41 68.67 12.74
N LYS A 464 27.18 68.12 13.71
CA LYS A 464 28.61 67.71 13.87
C LYS A 464 28.73 66.58 14.93
N THR A 465 29.85 65.84 14.93
CA THR A 465 30.31 64.78 15.89
C THR A 465 31.66 65.20 16.54
N PRO A 466 32.37 64.41 17.42
CA PRO A 466 32.05 63.30 18.36
C PRO A 466 32.64 63.57 19.80
N PRO A 467 32.91 62.58 20.71
CA PRO A 467 34.13 61.73 20.67
C PRO A 467 34.07 60.27 21.28
N LYS A 468 34.89 59.35 20.71
CA LYS A 468 35.80 58.28 21.28
C LYS A 468 35.42 57.46 22.57
N MET A 469 35.85 56.20 22.84
CA MET A 469 36.98 55.36 22.34
C MET A 469 36.87 53.82 22.69
N LYS A 470 37.49 52.93 21.88
CA LYS A 470 38.42 51.75 22.13
C LYS A 470 38.39 50.97 23.49
N LEU A 471 38.76 49.67 23.66
CA LEU A 471 39.24 48.52 22.82
C LEU A 471 39.14 47.14 23.59
N LYS A 472 39.51 46.02 22.93
CA LYS A 472 39.67 44.59 23.38
C LYS A 472 40.55 44.36 24.66
N PRO A 473 40.58 43.18 25.35
CA PRO A 473 40.66 41.80 24.78
C PRO A 473 40.02 40.61 25.57
N SER A 474 40.34 39.39 25.11
CA SER A 474 39.87 38.04 25.50
C SER A 474 40.68 37.34 26.63
N PRO A 475 40.10 36.35 27.35
CA PRO A 475 40.85 35.44 28.23
C PRO A 475 41.15 34.05 27.60
N LYS A 476 42.31 33.48 27.97
CA LYS A 476 42.71 32.06 27.83
C LYS A 476 42.55 31.33 29.19
N PRO A 477 42.54 29.98 29.24
CA PRO A 477 42.31 29.21 30.47
C PRO A 477 43.57 29.04 31.34
N LYS A 478 43.40 28.56 32.58
CA LYS A 478 44.46 28.12 33.51
C LYS A 478 44.27 26.65 33.94
N ALA A 479 45.38 26.01 34.29
CA ALA A 479 45.56 24.61 34.69
C ALA A 479 45.26 24.39 36.22
N GLU A 480 45.46 23.26 36.91
CA GLU A 480 46.15 21.97 36.64
C GLU A 480 45.85 20.94 37.76
N THR A 481 45.85 19.62 37.52
CA THR A 481 46.55 18.62 38.40
C THR A 481 46.67 17.19 37.79
N LYS A 482 47.65 16.43 38.30
CA LYS A 482 48.28 15.15 37.85
C LYS A 482 47.38 13.90 38.09
N ALA A 483 47.68 12.63 37.70
CA ALA A 483 48.92 11.94 37.26
C ALA A 483 48.65 10.62 36.46
N HIS A 484 49.70 10.04 35.83
CA HIS A 484 50.03 8.63 35.43
C HIS A 484 48.94 7.53 35.22
N SER A 485 49.06 6.50 34.36
CA SER A 485 50.03 5.98 33.35
C SER A 485 49.26 4.99 32.41
N GLN A 486 49.67 4.52 31.22
CA GLN A 486 50.78 3.61 30.87
C GLN A 486 50.75 3.34 29.32
N GLN A 487 51.91 3.03 28.69
CA GLN A 487 52.13 2.21 27.46
C GLN A 487 51.35 2.46 26.12
N GLN A 488 51.83 2.11 24.90
CA GLN A 488 53.17 2.03 24.26
C GLN A 488 53.00 1.79 22.72
N SER A 489 54.10 1.75 21.95
CA SER A 489 54.25 1.63 20.47
C SER A 489 53.89 2.91 19.69
N GLN A 490 54.79 3.64 19.01
CA GLN A 490 55.97 3.38 18.13
C GLN A 490 55.67 2.93 16.69
N LEU A 491 55.98 3.83 15.74
CA LEU A 491 56.82 3.69 14.51
C LEU A 491 56.73 5.06 13.78
N HIS A 492 57.80 5.86 13.60
CA HIS A 492 58.83 5.79 12.54
C HIS A 492 58.25 5.81 11.09
N TYR A 493 58.71 6.63 10.12
CA TYR A 493 60.02 7.29 9.91
C TYR A 493 59.94 8.69 9.21
N ARG A 494 61.08 9.26 8.80
CA ARG A 494 61.36 10.69 8.45
C ARG A 494 60.94 11.20 7.03
N PRO A 495 60.95 12.56 6.81
CA PRO A 495 60.66 13.25 5.54
C PRO A 495 61.92 13.75 4.78
N HIS A 496 61.80 14.28 3.54
CA HIS A 496 62.66 15.38 3.01
C HIS A 496 62.16 16.09 1.72
N SER A 497 62.27 17.44 1.71
CA SER A 497 62.54 18.44 0.61
C SER A 497 62.01 18.27 -0.83
N LYS A 498 61.19 19.19 -1.40
CA LYS A 498 61.44 20.58 -1.91
C LYS A 498 62.38 20.68 -3.16
N ILE A 499 61.94 21.38 -4.24
CA ILE A 499 62.52 22.63 -4.84
C ILE A 499 61.89 23.03 -6.22
N HIS A 500 61.74 24.35 -6.49
CA HIS A 500 61.42 25.14 -7.75
C HIS A 500 60.23 24.74 -8.68
N SER A 501 59.25 25.58 -9.07
CA SER A 501 59.13 26.96 -9.65
C SER A 501 59.43 27.06 -11.16
N SER A 502 58.73 27.82 -12.01
CA SER A 502 57.68 28.88 -11.83
C SER A 502 56.30 28.45 -12.41
N GLY A 503 55.36 29.25 -12.95
CA GLY A 503 55.25 30.70 -13.26
C GLY A 503 53.88 31.11 -13.86
N SER A 504 53.71 32.37 -14.29
CA SER A 504 52.49 32.97 -14.91
C SER A 504 52.87 34.01 -15.99
N PRO A 505 51.98 34.41 -16.93
CA PRO A 505 51.11 35.61 -16.78
C PRO A 505 49.73 35.46 -17.49
N SER A 506 48.79 36.41 -17.58
CA SER A 506 48.19 37.43 -16.69
C SER A 506 47.14 38.23 -17.52
N VAL A 507 45.94 38.48 -16.97
CA VAL A 507 45.06 39.67 -17.23
C VAL A 507 44.46 39.91 -18.64
N SER A 508 43.11 39.97 -18.71
CA SER A 508 42.36 41.18 -19.12
C SER A 508 40.84 41.01 -18.90
N SER A 509 40.09 42.12 -18.92
CA SER A 509 38.74 42.24 -18.37
C SER A 509 37.86 43.23 -19.13
N THR A 510 36.59 42.91 -19.36
CA THR A 510 35.45 43.81 -19.68
C THR A 510 34.17 42.95 -19.67
N SER A 511 32.94 43.42 -19.52
CA SER A 511 32.28 44.50 -18.77
C SER A 511 30.80 44.45 -19.19
N TYR A 512 29.88 44.53 -18.23
CA TYR A 512 28.44 44.84 -18.34
C TYR A 512 27.80 45.08 -19.73
N HIS A 513 26.62 44.47 -19.95
CA HIS A 513 25.45 45.22 -20.44
C HIS A 513 24.12 44.69 -19.87
N LYS A 514 23.24 45.62 -19.48
CA LYS A 514 21.80 45.37 -19.21
C LYS A 514 20.99 45.72 -20.45
N SER A 515 19.89 45.02 -20.69
CA SER A 515 18.76 45.55 -21.47
C SER A 515 17.41 45.08 -20.90
N LYS A 516 16.39 45.94 -21.02
CA LYS A 516 14.99 45.66 -20.69
C LYS A 516 14.19 45.63 -22.00
N SER A 517 13.21 44.74 -22.13
CA SER A 517 11.97 45.01 -22.90
C SER A 517 10.90 43.97 -22.55
N LYS A 518 9.79 44.40 -21.95
CA LYS A 518 8.47 44.62 -22.59
C LYS A 518 7.64 43.36 -22.86
N ARG A 519 6.81 43.07 -21.86
CA ARG A 519 5.37 42.74 -21.94
C ARG A 519 4.71 43.12 -23.29
N THR A 520 4.10 42.13 -23.94
CA THR A 520 2.94 42.33 -24.84
C THR A 520 1.83 41.34 -24.48
N THR A 521 0.61 41.81 -24.62
CA THR A 521 -0.64 41.08 -24.39
C THR A 521 -1.26 40.70 -25.72
N SER A 522 -1.81 39.49 -25.83
CA SER A 522 -3.04 39.30 -26.60
C SER A 522 -3.93 38.26 -25.90
N GLN A 523 -5.17 38.67 -25.63
CA GLN A 523 -6.26 37.72 -25.50
C GLN A 523 -6.59 37.20 -26.90
N ASN A 524 -7.03 35.97 -27.01
CA ASN A 524 -8.19 35.71 -27.86
C ASN A 524 -8.96 34.48 -27.36
N GLN A 525 -10.25 34.69 -27.12
CA GLN A 525 -11.23 33.62 -27.00
C GLN A 525 -11.61 33.19 -28.41
N ASN A 526 -11.86 31.91 -28.62
CA ASN A 526 -13.12 31.53 -29.28
C ASN A 526 -13.50 30.07 -29.05
N LEU A 527 -14.81 29.84 -29.01
CA LEU A 527 -15.46 28.54 -28.81
C LEU A 527 -15.89 27.94 -30.15
N SER A 528 -16.07 26.61 -30.16
CA SER A 528 -16.80 25.84 -31.19
C SER A 528 -16.12 25.78 -32.58
N GLN A 529 -16.26 24.76 -33.43
CA GLN A 529 -17.39 23.84 -33.64
C GLN A 529 -16.92 22.44 -34.11
N PHE A 530 -17.82 21.46 -34.06
CA PHE A 530 -17.65 20.15 -34.71
C PHE A 530 -17.55 20.26 -36.24
N ARG A 531 -16.75 19.39 -36.87
CA ARG A 531 -17.18 18.65 -38.07
C ARG A 531 -16.39 17.36 -38.26
N GLN A 532 -17.12 16.30 -38.59
CA GLN A 532 -16.58 15.00 -38.99
C GLN A 532 -16.03 15.08 -40.42
N THR A 533 -14.98 14.32 -40.72
CA THR A 533 -14.67 13.88 -42.09
C THR A 533 -14.31 12.40 -42.08
N GLN A 534 -15.06 11.60 -42.84
CA GLN A 534 -14.67 10.24 -43.18
C GLN A 534 -13.59 10.29 -44.26
N ILE A 535 -12.59 9.40 -44.19
CA ILE A 535 -11.83 8.98 -45.36
C ILE A 535 -11.83 7.45 -45.40
N LYS A 536 -12.37 6.89 -46.49
CA LYS A 536 -12.22 5.48 -46.87
C LYS A 536 -11.02 5.37 -47.80
N SER A 537 -10.20 4.35 -47.65
CA SER A 537 -9.44 3.79 -48.78
C SER A 537 -9.29 2.28 -48.63
N LYS A 538 -9.61 1.56 -49.72
CA LYS A 538 -9.35 0.13 -49.94
C LYS A 538 -8.18 0.00 -50.92
N LYS A 539 -7.66 -1.23 -51.05
CA LYS A 539 -6.51 -1.73 -51.85
C LYS A 539 -5.18 -1.69 -51.06
N LEU A 540 -4.28 -2.68 -51.20
CA LEU A 540 -4.26 -3.83 -52.13
C LEU A 540 -3.72 -5.10 -51.44
N LEU A 541 -4.12 -6.27 -51.96
CA LEU A 541 -3.62 -7.60 -51.58
C LEU A 541 -2.89 -8.24 -52.79
N LYS A 542 -1.92 -9.13 -52.52
CA LYS A 542 -1.22 -10.09 -53.42
C LYS A 542 0.17 -9.68 -53.95
N GLN A 543 1.21 -10.23 -53.32
CA GLN A 543 2.36 -10.97 -53.87
C GLN A 543 3.33 -11.24 -52.68
N LEU A 544 3.96 -12.41 -52.47
CA LEU A 544 4.13 -13.63 -53.28
C LEU A 544 3.87 -14.93 -52.47
N GLN A 545 3.76 -16.05 -53.18
CA GLN A 545 3.88 -17.43 -52.67
C GLN A 545 5.04 -18.16 -53.40
N SER A 546 5.46 -19.31 -52.84
CA SER A 546 6.44 -20.28 -53.38
C SER A 546 7.92 -19.86 -53.23
N LYS A 547 8.90 -20.68 -52.81
CA LYS A 547 9.01 -22.13 -52.43
C LYS A 547 9.94 -22.25 -51.18
N SER A 548 9.64 -23.06 -50.15
CA SER A 548 10.11 -24.44 -49.87
C SER A 548 11.63 -24.70 -50.10
N SER A 549 12.43 -25.35 -49.25
CA SER A 549 12.21 -26.34 -48.15
C SER A 549 13.36 -26.22 -47.11
N GLN A 550 13.30 -26.70 -45.85
CA GLN A 550 13.33 -28.11 -45.40
C GLN A 550 12.79 -28.29 -43.95
N THR A 551 12.54 -29.55 -43.58
CA THR A 551 11.91 -30.09 -42.36
C THR A 551 12.94 -30.25 -41.19
N ASP A 552 12.63 -30.62 -39.92
CA ASP A 552 11.67 -31.62 -39.41
C ASP A 552 11.11 -31.40 -37.98
N GLN A 553 9.86 -31.89 -37.84
CA GLN A 553 9.16 -32.53 -36.70
C GLN A 553 9.53 -32.25 -35.22
N TYR A 554 8.48 -31.92 -34.45
CA TYR A 554 8.00 -32.82 -33.38
C TYR A 554 6.47 -32.98 -33.47
N GLN A 555 5.97 -34.19 -33.20
CA GLN A 555 4.61 -34.61 -33.57
C GLN A 555 3.54 -34.24 -32.54
N ASN A 556 2.31 -34.06 -33.03
CA ASN A 556 1.11 -33.80 -32.26
C ASN A 556 0.12 -34.96 -32.49
N THR A 557 -0.18 -35.77 -31.47
CA THR A 557 -1.11 -36.91 -31.61
C THR A 557 -2.54 -36.52 -31.26
N SER A 558 -3.32 -36.23 -32.30
CA SER A 558 -4.77 -36.08 -32.21
C SER A 558 -5.46 -37.44 -32.15
N GLN A 559 -6.22 -37.73 -31.10
CA GLN A 559 -7.25 -38.78 -31.13
C GLN A 559 -8.64 -38.16 -31.18
N THR A 560 -9.35 -38.42 -32.28
CA THR A 560 -10.76 -38.08 -32.49
C THR A 560 -11.65 -39.02 -31.69
N GLY A 561 -12.22 -38.53 -30.59
CA GLY A 561 -13.26 -39.23 -29.82
C GLY A 561 -14.60 -38.49 -29.88
N THR A 562 -15.56 -39.03 -30.63
CA THR A 562 -16.89 -38.45 -30.81
C THR A 562 -17.70 -38.57 -29.51
N LEU A 563 -17.84 -37.48 -28.75
CA LEU A 563 -18.68 -37.45 -27.55
C LEU A 563 -20.01 -36.74 -27.83
N GLN A 564 -21.10 -37.50 -27.75
CA GLN A 564 -22.46 -36.97 -27.83
C GLN A 564 -22.78 -36.01 -26.66
N PRO A 565 -23.69 -35.04 -26.85
CA PRO A 565 -24.01 -34.04 -25.84
C PRO A 565 -24.76 -34.66 -24.66
N LYS A 566 -24.06 -34.90 -23.55
CA LYS A 566 -24.72 -35.16 -22.26
C LYS A 566 -25.40 -33.88 -21.79
N SER A 567 -26.71 -33.81 -22.01
CA SER A 567 -27.62 -32.75 -21.54
C SER A 567 -27.65 -32.70 -20.01
N GLY A 568 -26.69 -31.99 -19.45
CA GLY A 568 -26.57 -31.74 -18.01
C GLY A 568 -26.21 -30.28 -17.77
N PHE A 569 -27.17 -29.38 -17.94
CA PHE A 569 -27.05 -27.99 -17.49
C PHE A 569 -26.89 -27.97 -15.97
N LYS A 570 -25.65 -28.11 -15.50
CA LYS A 570 -25.25 -27.65 -14.18
C LYS A 570 -25.40 -26.14 -14.20
N SER A 571 -26.48 -25.64 -13.62
CA SER A 571 -26.71 -24.20 -13.44
C SER A 571 -25.45 -23.57 -12.83
N SER A 572 -24.88 -22.56 -13.49
CA SER A 572 -23.78 -21.77 -12.93
C SER A 572 -24.14 -21.36 -11.49
N PRO A 573 -23.22 -21.49 -10.52
CA PRO A 573 -23.52 -21.15 -9.14
C PRO A 573 -23.84 -19.66 -9.05
N VAL A 574 -25.10 -19.33 -8.77
CA VAL A 574 -25.60 -17.95 -8.71
C VAL A 574 -24.85 -17.18 -7.61
N TRP A 575 -24.33 -16.01 -7.97
CA TRP A 575 -23.67 -15.10 -7.02
C TRP A 575 -24.68 -14.49 -6.03
N ASP A 576 -24.30 -14.43 -4.76
CA ASP A 576 -25.05 -13.69 -3.75
C ASP A 576 -24.63 -12.21 -3.78
N THR A 577 -25.44 -11.37 -4.43
CA THR A 577 -25.17 -9.93 -4.56
C THR A 577 -25.21 -9.17 -3.23
N SER A 578 -25.63 -9.78 -2.12
CA SER A 578 -25.55 -9.14 -0.79
C SER A 578 -24.13 -9.15 -0.21
N VAL A 579 -23.23 -10.01 -0.71
CA VAL A 579 -21.82 -10.08 -0.28
C VAL A 579 -21.05 -8.88 -0.81
N GLN A 580 -20.26 -8.23 0.06
CA GLN A 580 -19.33 -7.18 -0.36
C GLN A 580 -18.24 -7.80 -1.25
N ALA A 581 -18.25 -7.45 -2.53
CA ALA A 581 -17.23 -7.86 -3.48
C ALA A 581 -17.02 -6.81 -4.57
N ALA A 582 -15.86 -6.84 -5.21
CA ALA A 582 -15.65 -6.11 -6.46
C ALA A 582 -14.65 -6.84 -7.35
N ILE A 583 -14.86 -6.72 -8.67
CA ILE A 583 -14.02 -7.31 -9.71
C ILE A 583 -13.90 -6.32 -10.88
N ARG A 584 -12.73 -6.30 -11.52
CA ARG A 584 -12.43 -5.54 -12.72
C ARG A 584 -11.98 -6.49 -13.83
N VAL A 585 -12.60 -6.42 -15.00
CA VAL A 585 -12.26 -7.22 -16.19
C VAL A 585 -12.23 -6.32 -17.42
N GLY A 586 -11.07 -6.21 -18.08
CA GLY A 586 -10.87 -5.28 -19.18
C GLY A 586 -11.23 -3.84 -18.79
N ASP A 587 -12.26 -3.27 -19.40
CA ASP A 587 -12.77 -1.93 -19.08
C ASP A 587 -13.80 -1.89 -17.93
N TRP A 588 -14.38 -3.04 -17.56
CA TRP A 588 -15.60 -3.11 -16.75
C TRP A 588 -15.33 -3.49 -15.30
N LYS A 589 -15.85 -2.68 -14.37
CA LYS A 589 -15.80 -2.94 -12.92
C LYS A 589 -17.20 -3.20 -12.38
N LEU A 590 -17.38 -4.34 -11.73
CA LEU A 590 -18.59 -4.69 -10.98
C LEU A 590 -18.31 -4.54 -9.48
N LEU A 591 -19.27 -3.99 -8.74
CA LEU A 591 -19.30 -4.01 -7.28
C LEU A 591 -20.60 -4.65 -6.80
N THR A 592 -20.54 -5.46 -5.74
CA THR A 592 -21.72 -6.03 -5.06
C THR A 592 -21.74 -5.78 -3.56
N GLY A 593 -22.90 -5.94 -2.93
CA GLY A 593 -23.10 -5.79 -1.48
C GLY A 593 -23.18 -4.34 -1.04
N ASP A 594 -22.46 -3.98 0.02
CA ASP A 594 -22.19 -2.60 0.41
C ASP A 594 -20.72 -2.29 0.09
N PRO A 595 -20.39 -1.56 -1.00
CA PRO A 595 -19.00 -1.25 -1.37
C PRO A 595 -18.28 -0.29 -0.40
N GLY A 596 -18.97 0.17 0.65
CA GLY A 596 -18.52 1.22 1.55
C GLY A 596 -18.91 2.61 1.07
N HIS A 597 -18.53 3.62 1.85
CA HIS A 597 -18.91 5.02 1.65
C HIS A 597 -18.47 5.58 0.28
N GLY A 598 -19.44 5.88 -0.57
CA GLY A 598 -19.24 6.18 -1.99
C GLY A 598 -19.38 7.64 -2.41
N ASP A 599 -19.09 8.59 -1.52
CA ASP A 599 -19.12 10.02 -1.86
C ASP A 599 -17.82 10.42 -2.59
N TRP A 600 -17.88 11.46 -3.42
CA TRP A 600 -16.68 12.11 -3.97
C TRP A 600 -16.27 13.24 -3.05
N ILE A 601 -15.08 13.16 -2.43
CA ILE A 601 -14.67 14.10 -1.37
C ILE A 601 -13.66 15.11 -1.93
N PRO A 602 -14.05 16.36 -2.27
CA PRO A 602 -13.18 17.36 -2.88
C PRO A 602 -12.24 18.03 -1.87
N LEU A 603 -11.17 18.63 -2.41
CA LEU A 603 -10.02 19.18 -1.67
C LEU A 603 -10.30 20.15 -0.50
N GLN A 604 -11.44 20.83 -0.50
CA GLN A 604 -11.72 21.94 0.41
C GLN A 604 -12.80 21.64 1.46
N MET A 605 -13.44 20.47 1.40
CA MET A 605 -14.49 20.12 2.35
C MET A 605 -13.90 19.68 3.69
N LEU A 606 -13.92 20.63 4.64
CA LEU A 606 -13.94 20.50 6.12
C LEU A 606 -12.70 20.99 6.87
N PRO A 607 -12.78 22.23 7.38
CA PRO A 607 -12.60 22.41 8.81
C PRO A 607 -13.85 22.96 9.52
N SER A 608 -14.91 23.35 8.79
CA SER A 608 -16.03 24.12 9.36
C SER A 608 -17.35 24.06 8.57
N LEU A 609 -17.85 22.87 8.21
CA LEU A 609 -19.25 22.74 7.75
C LEU A 609 -20.13 22.17 8.87
N PRO A 610 -21.27 22.81 9.19
CA PRO A 610 -22.27 22.24 10.10
C PRO A 610 -22.80 20.90 9.59
N GLY A 611 -23.26 20.04 10.51
CA GLY A 611 -23.85 18.72 10.22
C GLY A 611 -25.01 18.71 9.20
N GLY A 612 -25.59 19.87 8.88
CA GLY A 612 -26.70 19.99 7.92
C GLY A 612 -26.33 19.79 6.45
N TRP A 613 -25.18 20.29 5.97
CA TRP A 613 -24.84 20.23 4.53
C TRP A 613 -24.55 18.81 4.02
N TRP A 614 -24.18 17.91 4.93
CA TRP A 614 -24.06 16.47 4.68
C TRP A 614 -25.36 15.81 4.19
N ASN A 615 -26.51 16.49 4.28
CA ASN A 615 -27.79 16.00 3.76
C ASN A 615 -28.08 16.52 2.33
N LEU A 616 -27.42 17.59 1.86
CA LEU A 616 -27.77 18.21 0.57
C LEU A 616 -27.27 17.39 -0.61
N GLU A 617 -26.01 16.97 -0.62
CA GLU A 617 -25.48 16.07 -1.66
C GLU A 617 -26.02 14.64 -1.52
N ARG A 618 -26.39 14.24 -0.29
CA ARG A 618 -27.13 13.00 0.00
C ARG A 618 -28.48 12.95 -0.72
N SER A 619 -29.14 14.11 -0.88
CA SER A 619 -30.48 14.22 -1.46
C SER A 619 -30.54 14.18 -2.99
N LEU A 620 -29.40 14.08 -3.69
CA LEU A 620 -29.33 13.87 -5.14
C LEU A 620 -29.00 12.41 -5.53
N SER A 621 -28.88 11.51 -4.56
CA SER A 621 -28.70 10.07 -4.80
C SER A 621 -29.53 9.17 -3.88
N PHE A 622 -30.24 9.75 -2.90
CA PHE A 622 -31.38 9.12 -2.24
C PHE A 622 -32.68 9.75 -2.75
N ASP A 623 -33.37 9.02 -3.63
CA ASP A 623 -34.81 9.20 -3.81
C ASP A 623 -35.49 8.87 -2.46
N ASN A 624 -35.84 9.91 -1.70
CA ASN A 624 -36.48 9.79 -0.39
C ASN A 624 -37.90 9.21 -0.43
N ASN A 625 -38.37 8.75 -1.60
CA ASN A 625 -39.65 8.06 -1.80
C ASN A 625 -39.54 6.54 -2.04
N SER A 626 -38.35 5.94 -1.97
CA SER A 626 -38.22 4.47 -2.06
C SER A 626 -37.78 3.81 -0.74
N LEU A 627 -38.77 3.33 0.01
CA LEU A 627 -38.61 2.25 0.99
C LEU A 627 -38.42 0.86 0.31
N THR A 628 -38.17 0.82 -1.00
CA THR A 628 -38.03 -0.41 -1.79
C THR A 628 -36.63 -0.56 -2.38
N HIS A 629 -36.03 -1.73 -2.16
CA HIS A 629 -34.72 -2.18 -2.64
C HIS A 629 -33.49 -1.30 -2.32
N LYS A 630 -32.74 -1.71 -1.28
CA LYS A 630 -31.31 -1.34 -1.17
C LYS A 630 -30.60 -1.84 -2.44
N LYS A 631 -29.98 -0.94 -3.20
CA LYS A 631 -29.13 -1.30 -4.35
C LYS A 631 -27.92 -2.11 -3.85
N THR A 632 -27.61 -3.20 -4.53
CA THR A 632 -26.53 -4.15 -4.16
C THR A 632 -25.64 -4.54 -5.34
N VAL A 633 -25.81 -3.89 -6.50
CA VAL A 633 -25.04 -4.12 -7.73
C VAL A 633 -24.79 -2.78 -8.40
N TRP A 634 -23.56 -2.54 -8.84
CA TRP A 634 -23.16 -1.40 -9.67
C TRP A 634 -22.18 -1.89 -10.74
N LEU A 635 -22.23 -1.29 -11.93
CA LEU A 635 -21.34 -1.59 -13.05
C LEU A 635 -20.81 -0.29 -13.67
N PHE A 636 -19.50 -0.17 -13.82
CA PHE A 636 -18.85 0.99 -14.44
C PHE A 636 -17.91 0.57 -15.56
N ASN A 637 -17.89 1.33 -16.66
CA ASN A 637 -16.79 1.28 -17.63
C ASN A 637 -15.71 2.26 -17.15
N ILE A 638 -14.71 1.78 -16.43
CA ILE A 638 -13.69 2.63 -15.78
C ILE A 638 -12.75 3.30 -16.80
N THR A 639 -12.64 2.75 -18.01
CA THR A 639 -11.82 3.36 -19.07
C THR A 639 -12.49 4.60 -19.66
N GLY A 640 -13.83 4.62 -19.74
CA GLY A 640 -14.63 5.80 -20.12
C GLY A 640 -15.04 6.71 -18.94
N ASP A 641 -15.25 6.11 -17.77
CA ASP A 641 -15.68 6.75 -16.52
C ASP A 641 -14.77 6.32 -15.35
N PRO A 642 -13.53 6.86 -15.28
CA PRO A 642 -12.57 6.53 -14.23
C PRO A 642 -12.98 7.02 -12.84
N TYR A 643 -14.13 7.69 -12.72
CA TYR A 643 -14.62 8.32 -11.50
C TYR A 643 -15.91 7.69 -10.97
N GLU A 644 -16.42 6.62 -11.60
CA GLU A 644 -17.60 5.85 -11.18
C GLU A 644 -18.88 6.71 -11.05
N ARG A 645 -19.04 7.66 -11.97
CA ARG A 645 -20.15 8.64 -12.05
C ARG A 645 -21.43 8.04 -12.63
N TYR A 646 -21.32 7.15 -13.61
CA TYR A 646 -22.43 6.64 -14.40
C TYR A 646 -22.51 5.12 -14.25
N ASP A 647 -23.47 4.66 -13.45
CA ASP A 647 -23.76 3.24 -13.28
C ASP A 647 -24.54 2.69 -14.47
N LEU A 648 -24.03 1.61 -15.04
CA LEU A 648 -24.53 0.96 -16.25
C LEU A 648 -25.16 -0.40 -15.96
N ALA A 649 -25.35 -0.79 -14.69
CA ALA A 649 -25.81 -2.13 -14.33
C ALA A 649 -27.15 -2.51 -14.98
N ASP A 650 -28.12 -1.59 -14.94
CA ASP A 650 -29.46 -1.78 -15.52
C ASP A 650 -29.44 -1.73 -17.06
N GLN A 651 -28.44 -1.04 -17.64
CA GLN A 651 -28.28 -0.88 -19.10
C GLN A 651 -27.51 -2.04 -19.74
N ARG A 652 -26.65 -2.72 -18.97
CA ARG A 652 -25.76 -3.80 -19.42
C ARG A 652 -25.87 -5.06 -18.55
N PRO A 653 -27.08 -5.67 -18.44
CA PRO A 653 -27.28 -6.90 -17.67
C PRO A 653 -26.47 -8.08 -18.23
N ASP A 654 -26.09 -8.04 -19.50
CA ASP A 654 -25.17 -8.98 -20.15
C ASP A 654 -23.79 -8.97 -19.48
N VAL A 655 -23.22 -7.78 -19.26
CA VAL A 655 -21.91 -7.60 -18.61
C VAL A 655 -22.02 -7.89 -17.12
N VAL A 656 -23.09 -7.42 -16.46
CA VAL A 656 -23.34 -7.74 -15.04
C VAL A 656 -23.32 -9.25 -14.82
N LYS A 657 -24.06 -10.03 -15.63
CA LYS A 657 -24.09 -11.48 -15.52
C LYS A 657 -22.70 -12.11 -15.69
N GLN A 658 -21.94 -11.71 -16.70
CA GLN A 658 -20.58 -12.23 -16.93
C GLN A 658 -19.66 -11.97 -15.72
N LEU A 659 -19.72 -10.78 -15.13
CA LEU A 659 -18.89 -10.41 -13.99
C LEU A 659 -19.35 -11.08 -12.68
N LEU A 660 -20.65 -11.33 -12.51
CA LEU A 660 -21.18 -12.17 -11.44
C LEU A 660 -20.71 -13.63 -11.56
N ASP A 661 -20.71 -14.19 -12.78
CA ASP A 661 -20.17 -15.53 -13.05
C ASP A 661 -18.65 -15.60 -12.74
N ARG A 662 -17.87 -14.53 -13.00
CA ARG A 662 -16.46 -14.42 -12.59
C ARG A 662 -16.29 -14.34 -11.06
N LEU A 663 -17.12 -13.58 -10.33
CA LEU A 663 -17.11 -13.57 -8.86
C LEU A 663 -17.45 -14.96 -8.29
N ALA A 664 -18.44 -15.64 -8.86
CA ALA A 664 -18.81 -17.00 -8.49
C ALA A 664 -17.70 -18.03 -8.79
N TYR A 665 -16.90 -17.82 -9.85
CA TYR A 665 -15.69 -18.59 -10.12
C TYR A 665 -14.63 -18.39 -9.01
N TYR A 666 -14.26 -17.14 -8.71
CA TYR A 666 -13.26 -16.87 -7.65
C TYR A 666 -13.66 -17.46 -6.29
N ASN A 667 -14.94 -17.36 -5.93
CA ASN A 667 -15.50 -17.89 -4.68
C ASN A 667 -15.53 -19.44 -4.58
N GLN A 668 -15.24 -20.14 -5.68
CA GLN A 668 -14.97 -21.58 -5.62
C GLN A 668 -13.55 -21.86 -5.09
N THR A 669 -12.59 -20.96 -5.33
CA THR A 669 -11.19 -21.05 -4.88
C THR A 669 -10.95 -20.47 -3.48
N THR A 670 -11.89 -19.71 -2.94
CA THR A 670 -11.77 -19.00 -1.65
C THR A 670 -11.59 -19.94 -0.45
N VAL A 671 -10.54 -19.71 0.34
CA VAL A 671 -10.34 -20.30 1.68
C VAL A 671 -11.20 -19.57 2.73
N PRO A 672 -11.61 -20.23 3.83
CA PRO A 672 -12.41 -19.58 4.87
C PRO A 672 -11.75 -18.32 5.45
N VAL A 673 -12.55 -17.30 5.76
CA VAL A 673 -12.06 -16.09 6.42
C VAL A 673 -11.51 -16.42 7.80
N TYR A 674 -10.26 -16.04 8.05
CA TYR A 674 -9.55 -16.24 9.31
C TYR A 674 -9.48 -14.91 10.08
N PHE A 675 -10.47 -14.66 10.92
CA PHE A 675 -10.56 -13.46 11.74
C PHE A 675 -10.81 -13.83 13.22
N PRO A 676 -9.79 -14.32 13.94
CA PRO A 676 -9.95 -14.77 15.32
C PRO A 676 -10.31 -13.62 16.28
N PRO A 677 -10.94 -13.92 17.43
CA PRO A 677 -11.11 -12.93 18.49
C PRO A 677 -9.76 -12.45 19.04
N ASP A 678 -9.79 -11.40 19.84
CA ASP A 678 -8.59 -10.86 20.47
C ASP A 678 -8.14 -11.75 21.63
N ASP A 679 -6.84 -12.04 21.73
CA ASP A 679 -6.23 -12.81 22.80
C ASP A 679 -5.79 -11.87 23.97
N PRO A 680 -6.31 -12.04 25.20
CA PRO A 680 -5.86 -11.26 26.36
C PRO A 680 -4.39 -11.45 26.75
N ARG A 681 -3.72 -12.52 26.28
CA ARG A 681 -2.27 -12.74 26.49
C ARG A 681 -1.42 -11.70 25.77
N ALA A 682 -1.93 -11.06 24.72
CA ALA A 682 -1.25 -10.03 23.94
C ALA A 682 -1.08 -8.67 24.67
N ASP A 683 -1.62 -8.52 25.88
CA ASP A 683 -1.53 -7.28 26.68
C ASP A 683 -0.07 -6.85 26.91
N PRO A 684 0.38 -5.69 26.37
CA PRO A 684 1.77 -5.22 26.51
C PRO A 684 2.25 -5.09 27.95
N ARG A 685 1.35 -4.92 28.93
CA ARG A 685 1.70 -4.84 30.36
C ARG A 685 2.26 -6.16 30.90
N ARG A 686 1.99 -7.28 30.22
CA ARG A 686 2.59 -8.60 30.49
C ARG A 686 3.98 -8.77 29.87
N HIS A 687 4.36 -7.86 28.97
CA HIS A 687 5.53 -7.96 28.10
C HIS A 687 6.44 -6.72 28.19
N GLY A 688 6.67 -6.22 29.41
CA GLY A 688 7.54 -5.06 29.64
C GLY A 688 7.05 -3.74 29.03
N GLY A 689 5.76 -3.64 28.69
CA GLY A 689 5.16 -2.47 28.06
C GLY A 689 5.28 -2.42 26.54
N ALA A 690 5.74 -3.47 25.87
CA ALA A 690 5.92 -3.54 24.42
C ALA A 690 4.96 -4.53 23.73
N TRP A 691 4.67 -4.29 22.45
CA TRP A 691 4.00 -5.26 21.58
C TRP A 691 5.03 -6.26 21.04
N VAL A 692 4.94 -7.52 21.47
CA VAL A 692 5.87 -8.61 21.09
C VAL A 692 5.09 -9.91 20.87
N PRO A 693 5.68 -10.95 20.24
CA PRO A 693 5.07 -12.28 20.21
C PRO A 693 4.76 -12.81 21.61
N TRP A 694 3.60 -13.44 21.77
CA TRP A 694 3.09 -13.94 23.07
C TRP A 694 2.68 -15.41 23.05
N ALA A 695 2.58 -16.04 21.87
CA ALA A 695 2.20 -17.44 21.71
C ALA A 695 3.41 -18.31 21.34
N ASN A 696 3.42 -19.53 21.87
CA ASN A 696 4.47 -20.52 21.61
C ASN A 696 4.39 -21.11 20.19
N GLU A 697 5.45 -21.77 19.74
CA GLU A 697 5.50 -22.34 18.39
C GLU A 697 4.71 -23.66 18.26
N ASP A 698 4.53 -24.40 19.36
CA ASP A 698 3.74 -25.63 19.40
C ASP A 698 2.22 -25.40 19.56
N GLU A 699 1.83 -24.16 19.89
CA GLU A 699 0.43 -23.74 20.02
C GLU A 699 -0.20 -23.45 18.64
N GLU A 700 -0.42 -24.49 17.83
CA GLU A 700 -1.39 -24.44 16.73
C GLU A 700 -2.82 -24.50 17.28
N GLU A 701 -3.31 -23.36 17.79
CA GLU A 701 -4.72 -23.22 18.13
C GLU A 701 -5.59 -23.44 16.87
N LYS A 702 -6.44 -24.47 16.95
CA LYS A 702 -7.22 -25.02 15.84
C LYS A 702 -8.46 -24.15 15.53
N TYR A 703 -8.26 -22.84 15.34
CA TYR A 703 -9.32 -21.89 14.99
C TYR A 703 -9.84 -22.16 13.58
N GLN A 704 -10.89 -22.98 13.50
CA GLN A 704 -11.63 -23.21 12.26
C GLN A 704 -12.48 -21.97 11.98
N GLY A 705 -12.07 -21.16 11.01
CA GLY A 705 -12.65 -19.86 10.69
C GLY A 705 -14.17 -19.82 10.61
N VAL A 706 -14.75 -18.67 10.99
CA VAL A 706 -16.19 -18.49 11.28
C VAL A 706 -17.10 -18.91 10.12
N TYR A 707 -16.62 -18.80 8.87
CA TYR A 707 -17.42 -19.08 7.67
C TYR A 707 -17.14 -20.47 7.09
N LYS A 708 -17.85 -21.49 7.59
CA LYS A 708 -17.93 -22.79 6.92
C LYS A 708 -18.95 -22.73 5.78
N LYS A 709 -18.46 -22.89 4.54
CA LYS A 709 -19.26 -22.96 3.30
C LYS A 709 -20.44 -23.92 3.47
N GLY A 710 -21.66 -23.37 3.45
CA GLY A 710 -22.87 -24.13 3.71
C GLY A 710 -23.10 -25.20 2.64
N LYS A 711 -22.79 -26.46 2.94
CA LYS A 711 -23.18 -27.59 2.08
C LYS A 711 -24.71 -27.68 2.07
N SER A 712 -25.34 -27.36 0.94
CA SER A 712 -26.78 -27.50 0.69
C SER A 712 -27.20 -28.98 0.52
N GLY A 713 -26.78 -29.84 1.45
CA GLY A 713 -27.18 -31.24 1.56
C GLY A 713 -28.30 -31.40 2.59
N LYS A 714 -29.50 -31.76 2.14
CA LYS A 714 -30.69 -31.92 3.00
C LYS A 714 -30.46 -32.97 4.11
N LYS A 715 -30.73 -32.59 5.37
CA LYS A 715 -31.46 -33.41 6.36
C LYS A 715 -32.01 -32.52 7.49
N LYS A 716 -33.20 -31.93 7.29
CA LYS A 716 -33.93 -31.23 8.36
C LYS A 716 -34.33 -32.26 9.44
N LYS A 717 -33.62 -32.32 10.58
CA LYS A 717 -34.18 -32.91 11.81
C LYS A 717 -35.39 -32.07 12.23
N LYS A 718 -36.60 -32.63 12.18
CA LYS A 718 -37.82 -31.97 12.69
C LYS A 718 -37.63 -31.71 14.19
N LYS A 719 -37.58 -30.43 14.60
CA LYS A 719 -37.79 -30.08 16.01
C LYS A 719 -39.28 -30.23 16.32
N GLN A 720 -39.60 -31.00 17.35
CA GLN A 720 -40.95 -31.37 17.74
C GLN A 720 -41.62 -30.17 18.43
N CYS A 721 -42.53 -29.47 17.74
CA CYS A 721 -43.24 -28.34 18.33
C CYS A 721 -44.29 -28.85 19.34
N ARG A 722 -44.06 -28.60 20.64
CA ARG A 722 -44.98 -29.01 21.72
C ARG A 722 -46.30 -28.24 21.77
N LEU A 723 -46.48 -27.21 20.93
CA LEU A 723 -47.73 -26.43 20.82
C LEU A 723 -48.62 -26.80 19.62
N CYS A 724 -48.19 -27.72 18.75
CA CYS A 724 -49.01 -28.16 17.59
C CYS A 724 -50.04 -29.27 17.92
N LYS A 725 -50.12 -29.74 19.18
CA LYS A 725 -51.03 -30.83 19.58
C LYS A 725 -52.48 -30.42 19.90
N LEU A 726 -52.81 -29.13 20.03
CA LEU A 726 -54.19 -28.70 20.31
C LEU A 726 -55.06 -28.44 19.06
N LYS A 727 -54.47 -28.13 17.90
CA LYS A 727 -55.25 -27.84 16.66
C LYS A 727 -55.67 -29.09 15.86
N SER A 728 -55.21 -30.29 16.21
CA SER A 728 -55.68 -31.54 15.57
C SER A 728 -56.67 -32.35 16.41
N PHE A 729 -57.10 -31.83 17.58
CA PHE A 729 -58.11 -32.48 18.42
C PHE A 729 -59.54 -32.02 18.01
N PHE A 730 -59.70 -30.74 17.67
CA PHE A 730 -60.99 -30.16 17.27
C PHE A 730 -61.36 -30.30 15.78
N LEU A 731 -60.48 -30.86 14.95
CA LEU A 731 -60.77 -31.12 13.52
C LEU A 731 -61.24 -32.56 13.24
N LYS A 732 -61.51 -33.36 14.29
CA LYS A 732 -61.82 -34.79 14.19
C LYS A 732 -63.20 -35.17 14.77
N LEU A 733 -64.10 -34.18 14.88
CA LEU A 733 -65.45 -34.32 15.45
C LEU A 733 -66.58 -33.96 14.46
N ASN A 734 -66.29 -33.77 13.16
CA ASN A 734 -67.30 -33.31 12.18
C ASN A 734 -67.32 -34.04 10.83
N THR A 735 -66.83 -35.29 10.79
CA THR A 735 -66.97 -36.20 9.63
C THR A 735 -67.18 -37.63 10.13
N GLY A 736 -68.43 -38.03 10.39
CA GLY A 736 -68.72 -39.37 10.90
C GLY A 736 -70.15 -39.73 11.30
N MET A 737 -71.18 -38.98 10.88
CA MET A 737 -72.59 -39.38 11.11
C MET A 737 -73.48 -39.02 9.91
N MET A 738 -73.59 -39.94 8.96
CA MET A 738 -74.77 -40.09 8.07
C MET A 738 -74.85 -41.55 7.61
N SER A 739 -75.48 -42.39 8.42
CA SER A 739 -76.17 -43.62 7.96
C SER A 739 -77.07 -44.13 9.07
N ASN A 740 -78.36 -43.78 9.03
CA ASN A 740 -79.41 -44.77 8.75
C ASN A 740 -80.78 -44.08 8.64
N ARG A 741 -81.60 -44.61 7.73
CA ARG A 741 -83.00 -44.21 7.49
C ARG A 741 -83.87 -44.58 8.70
N ILE A 742 -84.89 -43.78 8.97
CA ILE A 742 -86.29 -43.97 8.52
C ILE A 742 -86.91 -42.58 8.33
#